data_AF-A0A7S9KV24-F1
#
_entry.id   AF-A0A7S9KV24-F1
#
_cell.length_a   1.000
_cell.length_b   1.000
_cell.length_c   1.000
_cell.angle_alpha   90.00
_cell.angle_beta   90.00
_cell.angle_gamma   90.00
#
_symmetry.space_group_name_H-M   'P 1'
#
loop_
_entity.id
_entity.type
_entity.pdbx_description
1 polymer ?
#
loop_
_entity_poly.entity_id
_entity_poly.type
_entity_poly.pdbx_seq_one_letter_code
_entity_poly.pdbx_strand_id
1 'polypeptide(L)'
;MASRLTKLWRRPVAAAAAAATVVVAGGCGTVLYSKSNKNLSHDVAAVPVRRDARGNITPPSFPAVRSRAEQLADLRRHDGRGGGDTEYDLLIVGGGATGTGIALDAVTRGLKVALVERDDFSAGTSSKSTKLVHGGVRYLEKAVWNLDYPQLELVIEALRERRGFLNIAPHLSRSLPILLPLQSWLQAPYLWAGCKMYDLLAGSQGLESSYLVSRASAIESFPLLKRDNLVGALVYYDGQHNDSRMNVSLALTSSLLGATVLNHVEVTALEKDADGKICGAKVRDLMGGDHGGDYGGDDHGKAFTVRAKGVINATGPFTDAVERMDDPRRRQIVAPSSGAHVMLPGNLCPKGMGILDAATSDGRVVFVLPWQGMTVAGTTDKACEVETEPVARQDDVDFILNEVSKLLAPESRLTRDHVLATWSGIRPLVRDPKAGNTESLVRSHLVTVSASGLLTCAGGKWTTYRQMAQDAVDEAISAFNLVPRSVALPDISGYGLPGSITNGTCRTLTTPVLGAHGYSTSLASQLMELHPIDADVAHHLATNYGDRAWAVLAFTSRGSTARLAPSFPFIEAELRHAARSEAACTAADAISRRTRLAFLDVDAALHALPRVIDVLAEELQWGEARKQHEWTATLRFMRSMGLDEDRLGLTREEVVSGHVRARRGLGEEQGEGESGGGRSGIESPVPEIESGALSRDAAQEEQLSGGRPQRVSCHGPRGTLLSHSPDDELRYGHPSEISYPTPFIGSHRALGAEQTWMTADGRYGPYGFGEDTDKNNRSRVNWDQVSWGQLQNGCFERNRHRFLPATSISSGNLTAEPRLTWKNETKIGATTTPPLDPNSGNATRRTVLLLRAWSTFEYKPQNLWNIRSLIAETALRTGGEYSVVLFVHVQDRSMNIFQSRENYDAAFRAANIPPELRSIAVLWDDHLLESWYDKIQEHATVFQVNQPVQLFALHYPEFDHYWQIEMDQWFLGDAGKYLDAVSAFARDEPRKQALERATYAFNDDMYGTYHDFIGKVDLANNGKSRAWGPIEIPDIKPIGEMPPMANPADDSSFTWGVGEEADVVVPSFCADALQTKWWVFYWRIKGFTKGLDTPRWFCPPAMMRASRRLLLAVHQAQHDQGLMLTSEDTLPSWALWHGLKLSYPPQPVYMQPREPQWDWKDDWTRDSTQWLNTTITPWFGNSTDQSRDGLAHGDPQSRANDALTFWWTSRYPRKIFDAWLAGDVEDKSMPGILVVHEGKIYAPNMAMHPVKSY
;
A
#
# COMPACT_ATOMS: atom_id res chain seq x y z
N MET A 1 17.86 36.73 66.13
CA MET A 1 18.57 35.44 65.94
C MET A 1 18.54 35.15 64.44
N ALA A 2 19.54 35.49 63.62
CA ALA A 2 20.92 35.00 63.69
C ALA A 2 20.90 33.50 64.02
N SER A 3 21.18 32.56 63.13
CA SER A 3 22.31 32.39 62.23
C SER A 3 22.70 30.91 62.41
N ARG A 4 23.30 30.31 61.38
CA ARG A 4 23.97 28.99 61.40
C ARG A 4 23.06 27.79 61.18
N LEU A 5 22.86 27.47 59.90
CA LEU A 5 23.29 26.20 59.27
C LEU A 5 22.94 26.12 57.76
N THR A 6 22.88 27.26 57.06
CA THR A 6 22.85 27.33 55.59
C THR A 6 24.23 27.67 55.04
N LYS A 7 25.18 26.74 55.16
CA LYS A 7 26.44 26.75 54.39
C LYS A 7 27.14 25.42 54.53
N LEU A 8 26.75 24.47 53.69
CA LEU A 8 27.62 23.48 53.04
C LEU A 8 26.74 22.67 52.08
N TRP A 9 27.10 22.69 50.80
CA TRP A 9 26.53 21.91 49.69
C TRP A 9 25.27 22.46 49.01
N ARG A 10 25.35 23.73 48.58
CA ARG A 10 24.73 24.20 47.32
C ARG A 10 25.83 24.33 46.26
N ARG A 11 25.91 23.34 45.36
CA ARG A 11 26.65 23.23 44.07
C ARG A 11 26.93 21.72 43.88
N PRO A 12 26.21 20.99 43.00
CA PRO A 12 26.07 21.29 41.58
C PRO A 12 24.64 21.01 41.02
N VAL A 13 23.68 21.90 41.28
CA VAL A 13 22.34 21.84 40.64
C VAL A 13 22.07 23.09 39.79
N ALA A 14 22.97 24.08 39.81
CA ALA A 14 22.84 25.31 39.02
C ALA A 14 23.40 25.22 37.58
N ALA A 15 23.97 24.08 37.17
CA ALA A 15 24.47 23.89 35.79
C ALA A 15 23.43 23.25 34.86
N ALA A 16 22.53 22.41 35.38
CA ALA A 16 21.49 21.78 34.56
C ALA A 16 20.30 22.70 34.25
N ALA A 17 20.01 23.68 35.13
CA ALA A 17 18.92 24.63 34.91
C ALA A 17 19.29 25.82 34.00
N ALA A 18 20.59 26.07 33.76
CA ALA A 18 21.03 27.19 32.92
C ALA A 18 21.11 26.86 31.42
N ALA A 19 21.06 25.58 31.03
CA ALA A 19 21.03 25.16 29.63
C ALA A 19 19.64 25.32 28.97
N ALA A 20 18.58 25.48 29.77
CA ALA A 20 17.20 25.57 29.27
C ALA A 20 16.70 26.99 29.02
N THR A 21 17.48 28.05 29.29
CA THR A 21 16.98 29.45 29.26
C THR A 21 17.81 30.43 28.42
N VAL A 22 18.76 29.96 27.59
CA VAL A 22 19.55 30.83 26.68
C VAL A 22 19.52 30.35 25.22
N VAL A 23 18.34 30.06 24.69
CA VAL A 23 18.14 29.89 23.21
C VAL A 23 17.13 30.91 22.65
N VAL A 24 16.95 32.05 23.33
CA VAL A 24 16.10 33.16 22.84
C VAL A 24 16.90 34.24 22.10
N ALA A 25 18.22 34.10 21.90
CA ALA A 25 18.97 35.04 21.06
C ALA A 25 20.11 34.35 20.31
N GLY A 26 19.96 34.18 19.00
CA GLY A 26 21.05 33.81 18.10
C GLY A 26 20.66 32.79 17.04
N GLY A 27 20.25 33.28 15.86
CA GLY A 27 19.98 32.51 14.64
C GLY A 27 21.18 31.76 14.04
N CYS A 28 22.16 31.34 14.85
CA CYS A 28 23.29 30.51 14.44
C CYS A 28 23.22 29.07 15.01
N GLY A 29 22.55 28.84 16.14
CA GLY A 29 22.47 27.49 16.75
C GLY A 29 21.51 26.53 16.03
N THR A 30 20.34 27.04 15.63
CA THR A 30 19.33 26.30 14.84
C THR A 30 19.78 26.07 13.39
N VAL A 31 20.58 26.97 12.83
CA VAL A 31 21.14 26.86 11.47
C VAL A 31 22.29 25.83 11.40
N LEU A 32 23.00 25.58 12.50
CA LEU A 32 24.00 24.51 12.58
C LEU A 32 23.38 23.13 12.85
N TYR A 33 22.30 23.05 13.63
CA TYR A 33 21.60 21.77 13.88
C TYR A 33 20.84 21.26 12.64
N SER A 34 20.27 22.18 11.84
CA SER A 34 19.55 21.84 10.61
C SER A 34 20.45 21.36 9.46
N LYS A 35 21.77 21.63 9.49
CA LYS A 35 22.67 21.33 8.36
C LYS A 35 23.34 19.95 8.39
N SER A 36 23.22 19.19 9.49
CA SER A 36 23.89 17.88 9.61
C SER A 36 22.96 16.66 9.50
N ASN A 37 21.64 16.85 9.47
CA ASN A 37 20.71 15.75 9.24
C ASN A 37 20.64 15.42 7.74
N LYS A 38 21.63 14.66 7.26
CA LYS A 38 21.43 13.86 6.05
C LYS A 38 20.38 12.81 6.42
N ASN A 39 19.16 13.00 5.91
CA ASN A 39 18.12 11.97 5.92
C ASN A 39 18.77 10.63 5.53
N LEU A 40 18.46 9.55 6.26
CA LEU A 40 18.80 8.18 5.85
C LEU A 40 17.95 7.83 4.63
N SER A 41 18.19 8.50 3.50
CA SER A 41 17.61 8.12 2.22
C SER A 41 18.63 7.26 1.50
N HIS A 42 18.30 5.97 1.34
CA HIS A 42 19.07 5.01 0.56
C HIS A 42 18.57 5.04 -0.89
N ASP A 43 18.45 6.24 -1.45
CA ASP A 43 17.99 6.42 -2.84
C ASP A 43 19.04 5.94 -3.85
N VAL A 44 20.30 5.91 -3.42
CA VAL A 44 21.44 5.46 -4.22
C VAL A 44 22.11 4.28 -3.51
N ALA A 45 22.29 3.19 -4.25
CA ALA A 45 22.99 2.02 -3.76
C ALA A 45 24.47 2.33 -3.51
N ALA A 46 25.07 1.70 -2.51
CA ALA A 46 26.51 1.82 -2.26
C ALA A 46 27.31 1.33 -3.49
N VAL A 47 26.78 0.33 -4.20
CA VAL A 47 27.25 -0.09 -5.52
C VAL A 47 26.06 -0.10 -6.50
N PRO A 48 26.03 0.83 -7.47
CA PRO A 48 24.96 0.85 -8.47
C PRO A 48 24.92 -0.43 -9.31
N VAL A 49 23.71 -0.80 -9.75
CA VAL A 49 23.53 -1.93 -10.67
C VAL A 49 24.25 -1.64 -12.00
N ARG A 50 24.98 -2.64 -12.51
CA ARG A 50 25.68 -2.52 -13.80
C ARG A 50 24.68 -2.68 -14.93
N ARG A 51 24.88 -1.92 -16.01
CA ARG A 51 24.14 -2.07 -17.26
C ARG A 51 25.09 -2.37 -18.40
N ASP A 52 24.68 -3.23 -19.33
CA ASP A 52 25.45 -3.55 -20.52
C ASP A 52 25.45 -2.39 -21.54
N ALA A 53 26.17 -2.54 -22.66
CA ALA A 53 26.22 -1.53 -23.71
C ALA A 53 24.87 -1.23 -24.37
N ARG A 54 23.85 -2.07 -24.15
CA ARG A 54 22.48 -1.92 -24.65
C ARG A 54 21.54 -1.31 -23.60
N GLY A 55 22.05 -1.02 -22.40
CA GLY A 55 21.28 -0.46 -21.29
C GLY A 55 20.56 -1.50 -20.44
N ASN A 56 20.70 -2.80 -20.69
CA ASN A 56 20.05 -3.84 -19.90
C ASN A 56 20.77 -4.05 -18.57
N ILE A 57 20.01 -4.33 -17.51
CA ILE A 57 20.59 -4.71 -16.22
C ILE A 57 21.42 -5.99 -16.39
N THR A 58 22.66 -5.92 -15.90
CA THR A 58 23.51 -7.11 -15.69
C THR A 58 23.47 -7.45 -14.21
N PRO A 59 22.75 -8.52 -13.80
CA PRO A 59 22.68 -8.92 -12.40
C PRO A 59 24.08 -9.17 -11.82
N PRO A 60 24.30 -8.82 -10.54
CA PRO A 60 25.53 -9.17 -9.84
C PRO A 60 25.68 -10.69 -9.74
N SER A 61 26.94 -11.15 -9.73
CA SER A 61 27.28 -12.57 -9.55
C SER A 61 27.90 -12.75 -8.18
N PHE A 62 27.21 -13.48 -7.32
CA PHE A 62 27.60 -13.60 -5.92
C PHE A 62 28.46 -14.84 -5.65
N PRO A 63 29.40 -14.78 -4.69
CA PRO A 63 30.11 -15.96 -4.24
C PRO A 63 29.13 -16.96 -3.61
N ALA A 64 29.34 -18.25 -3.88
CA ALA A 64 28.58 -19.32 -3.27
C ALA A 64 28.86 -19.38 -1.76
N VAL A 65 27.82 -19.54 -0.96
CA VAL A 65 27.96 -19.84 0.47
C VAL A 65 28.46 -21.28 0.60
N ARG A 66 29.42 -21.52 1.50
CA ARG A 66 29.95 -22.85 1.76
C ARG A 66 28.82 -23.78 2.23
N SER A 67 28.73 -24.95 1.60
CA SER A 67 27.70 -25.92 1.95
C SER A 67 27.83 -26.39 3.39
N ARG A 68 26.72 -26.86 3.98
CA ARG A 68 26.72 -27.46 5.32
C ARG A 68 27.76 -28.58 5.44
N ALA A 69 27.83 -29.46 4.43
CA ALA A 69 28.76 -30.59 4.43
C ALA A 69 30.22 -30.14 4.45
N GLU A 70 30.60 -29.12 3.66
CA GLU A 70 31.96 -28.57 3.65
C GLU A 70 32.31 -27.93 5.00
N GLN A 71 31.38 -27.18 5.59
CA GLN A 71 31.58 -26.55 6.89
C GLN A 71 31.67 -27.58 8.01
N LEU A 72 30.87 -28.66 7.97
CA LEU A 72 30.93 -29.75 8.95
C LEU A 72 32.22 -30.57 8.82
N ALA A 73 32.66 -30.84 7.59
CA ALA A 73 33.95 -31.45 7.32
C ALA A 73 35.10 -30.56 7.83
N ASP A 74 35.01 -29.24 7.64
CA ASP A 74 35.97 -28.29 8.20
C ASP A 74 35.99 -28.35 9.73
N LEU A 75 34.83 -28.32 10.38
CA LEU A 75 34.73 -28.43 11.83
C LEU A 75 35.35 -29.74 12.35
N ARG A 76 35.10 -30.88 11.68
CA ARG A 76 35.69 -32.19 12.00
C ARG A 76 37.20 -32.27 11.81
N ARG A 77 37.77 -31.53 10.84
CA ARG A 77 39.24 -31.49 10.63
C ARG A 77 40.00 -30.84 11.78
N HIS A 78 39.31 -30.06 12.61
CA HIS A 78 39.92 -29.36 13.75
C HIS A 78 39.78 -30.16 15.05
N ASP A 79 40.00 -31.48 14.98
CA ASP A 79 39.94 -32.41 16.12
C ASP A 79 41.27 -32.53 16.90
N GLY A 80 42.34 -31.90 16.38
CA GLY A 80 43.68 -31.91 16.97
C GLY A 80 44.55 -33.12 16.60
N ARG A 81 44.13 -34.00 15.67
CA ARG A 81 44.85 -35.23 15.30
C ARG A 81 45.74 -35.10 14.06
N GLY A 82 45.67 -34.00 13.31
CA GLY A 82 46.53 -33.71 12.15
C GLY A 82 47.68 -32.74 12.50
N GLY A 83 48.92 -33.06 12.16
CA GLY A 83 50.06 -32.13 12.36
C GLY A 83 49.95 -30.90 11.46
N GLY A 84 49.77 -29.71 12.05
CA GLY A 84 49.61 -28.40 11.38
C GLY A 84 48.78 -27.41 12.23
N ASP A 85 48.56 -26.17 11.74
CA ASP A 85 47.73 -25.09 12.32
C ASP A 85 46.22 -25.48 12.35
N THR A 86 45.89 -26.48 13.17
CA THR A 86 44.66 -27.29 13.13
C THR A 86 43.63 -26.94 14.21
N GLU A 87 43.87 -25.90 15.02
CA GLU A 87 42.87 -25.39 15.97
C GLU A 87 42.24 -24.09 15.46
N TYR A 88 41.04 -23.77 15.94
CA TYR A 88 40.46 -22.43 15.75
C TYR A 88 41.06 -21.45 16.77
N ASP A 89 41.14 -20.17 16.43
CA ASP A 89 41.44 -19.13 17.43
C ASP A 89 40.26 -19.00 18.40
N LEU A 90 39.03 -19.03 17.88
CA LEU A 90 37.80 -18.94 18.68
C LEU A 90 36.74 -19.93 18.22
N LEU A 91 36.14 -20.64 19.19
CA LEU A 91 34.89 -21.38 19.03
C LEU A 91 33.76 -20.66 19.78
N ILE A 92 32.75 -20.21 19.04
CA ILE A 92 31.61 -19.47 19.56
C ILE A 92 30.41 -20.41 19.67
N VAL A 93 29.78 -20.44 20.84
CA VAL A 93 28.64 -21.29 21.14
C VAL A 93 27.38 -20.42 21.21
N GLY A 94 26.45 -20.67 20.29
CA GLY A 94 25.21 -19.91 20.11
C GLY A 94 25.24 -19.03 18.86
N GLY A 95 24.23 -19.16 18.01
CA GLY A 95 24.02 -18.44 16.75
C GLY A 95 22.85 -17.45 16.81
N GLY A 96 22.59 -16.87 17.97
CA GLY A 96 21.80 -15.65 18.11
C GLY A 96 22.64 -14.39 17.84
N ALA A 97 22.03 -13.22 18.01
CA ALA A 97 22.61 -11.93 17.62
C ALA A 97 24.00 -11.68 18.21
N THR A 98 24.19 -12.06 19.48
CA THR A 98 25.46 -11.96 20.19
C THR A 98 26.52 -12.83 19.53
N GLY A 99 26.25 -14.11 19.32
CA GLY A 99 27.23 -15.03 18.75
C GLY A 99 27.57 -14.73 17.29
N THR A 100 26.56 -14.44 16.46
CA THR A 100 26.81 -14.07 15.05
C THR A 100 27.54 -12.73 14.93
N GLY A 101 27.27 -11.79 15.85
CA GLY A 101 28.03 -10.54 15.95
C GLY A 101 29.49 -10.77 16.34
N ILE A 102 29.75 -11.62 17.33
CA ILE A 102 31.12 -12.00 17.75
C ILE A 102 31.85 -12.68 16.60
N ALA A 103 31.19 -13.58 15.88
CA ALA A 103 31.79 -14.26 14.73
C ALA A 103 32.19 -13.27 13.64
N LEU A 104 31.32 -12.31 13.32
CA LEU A 104 31.59 -11.29 12.31
C LEU A 104 32.74 -10.36 12.72
N ASP A 105 32.77 -9.92 13.97
CA ASP A 105 33.86 -9.08 14.46
C ASP A 105 35.20 -9.84 14.49
N ALA A 106 35.23 -11.05 15.04
CA ALA A 106 36.43 -11.86 15.12
C ALA A 106 37.01 -12.19 13.73
N VAL A 107 36.17 -12.59 12.76
CA VAL A 107 36.65 -12.93 11.40
C VAL A 107 37.17 -11.69 10.66
N THR A 108 36.53 -10.53 10.85
CA THR A 108 37.00 -9.27 10.21
C THR A 108 38.31 -8.74 10.82
N ARG A 109 38.71 -9.22 11.99
CA ARG A 109 40.02 -8.97 12.62
C ARG A 109 41.09 -10.00 12.23
N GLY A 110 40.78 -10.94 11.34
CA GLY A 110 41.73 -11.95 10.85
C GLY A 110 41.93 -13.16 11.77
N LEU A 111 41.00 -13.40 12.70
CA LEU A 111 40.99 -14.59 13.54
C LEU A 111 40.34 -15.77 12.80
N LYS A 112 40.77 -16.98 13.12
CA LYS A 112 40.20 -18.23 12.61
C LYS A 112 39.04 -18.65 13.52
N VAL A 113 37.82 -18.57 13.02
CA VAL A 113 36.60 -18.62 13.85
C VAL A 113 35.71 -19.80 13.45
N ALA A 114 35.16 -20.48 14.45
CA ALA A 114 34.03 -21.38 14.32
C ALA A 114 32.85 -20.89 15.16
N LEU A 115 31.62 -21.03 14.66
CA LEU A 115 30.36 -20.81 15.38
C LEU A 115 29.46 -22.04 15.22
N VAL A 116 28.93 -22.52 16.32
CA VAL A 116 27.95 -23.61 16.36
C VAL A 116 26.67 -23.18 17.09
N GLU A 117 25.53 -23.47 16.49
CA GLU A 117 24.19 -23.22 17.03
C GLU A 117 23.43 -24.55 17.10
N ARG A 118 22.82 -24.85 18.26
CA ARG A 118 22.12 -26.12 18.49
C ARG A 118 20.88 -26.24 17.62
N ASP A 119 20.10 -25.16 17.49
CA ASP A 119 18.86 -25.13 16.73
C ASP A 119 19.13 -24.41 15.39
N ASP A 120 18.25 -23.53 14.91
CA ASP A 120 18.55 -22.66 13.75
C ASP A 120 19.10 -21.30 14.16
N PHE A 121 19.78 -20.61 13.25
CA PHE A 121 20.17 -19.22 13.46
C PHE A 121 18.94 -18.39 13.84
N SER A 122 19.02 -17.65 14.95
CA SER A 122 17.93 -16.85 15.50
C SER A 122 16.73 -17.62 16.09
N ALA A 123 16.79 -18.96 16.26
CA ALA A 123 15.66 -19.74 16.81
C ALA A 123 15.27 -19.34 18.25
N GLY A 124 16.24 -18.89 19.05
CA GLY A 124 16.03 -18.37 20.40
C GLY A 124 15.44 -16.95 20.43
N THR A 125 15.82 -16.17 21.44
CA THR A 125 15.33 -14.80 21.69
C THR A 125 15.48 -13.85 20.51
N SER A 126 16.49 -14.08 19.66
CA SER A 126 16.83 -13.18 18.55
C SER A 126 15.77 -13.08 17.45
N SER A 127 14.80 -13.99 17.33
CA SER A 127 13.64 -13.83 16.42
C SER A 127 12.35 -13.37 17.09
N LYS A 128 12.36 -13.28 18.43
CA LYS A 128 11.20 -13.06 19.29
C LYS A 128 11.23 -11.67 19.95
N SER A 129 11.82 -10.68 19.27
CA SER A 129 11.91 -9.31 19.76
C SER A 129 10.70 -8.47 19.36
N THR A 130 10.62 -7.23 19.89
CA THR A 130 9.68 -6.19 19.45
C THR A 130 9.98 -5.65 18.04
N LYS A 131 11.07 -6.12 17.39
CA LYS A 131 11.54 -5.63 16.08
C LYS A 131 11.93 -4.15 16.07
N LEU A 132 12.38 -3.62 17.21
CA LEU A 132 12.87 -2.25 17.36
C LEU A 132 14.36 -2.18 17.66
N VAL A 133 15.02 -1.18 17.07
CA VAL A 133 16.36 -0.72 17.38
C VAL A 133 16.22 0.64 18.07
N HIS A 134 15.90 0.59 19.36
CA HIS A 134 15.56 1.79 20.14
C HIS A 134 16.75 2.26 20.97
N GLY A 135 16.91 3.59 21.10
CA GLY A 135 17.89 4.22 22.00
C GLY A 135 17.41 4.34 23.46
N GLY A 136 16.11 4.17 23.70
CA GLY A 136 15.56 3.99 25.04
C GLY A 136 15.21 5.29 25.77
N VAL A 137 14.24 6.04 25.24
CA VAL A 137 13.72 7.31 25.78
C VAL A 137 13.34 7.21 27.28
N ARG A 138 12.81 6.07 27.75
CA ARG A 138 12.47 5.87 29.17
C ARG A 138 13.70 5.85 30.09
N TYR A 139 14.84 5.38 29.61
CA TYR A 139 16.09 5.42 30.41
C TYR A 139 16.60 6.85 30.54
N LEU A 140 16.39 7.69 29.52
CA LEU A 140 16.70 9.12 29.59
C LEU A 140 15.91 9.81 30.69
N GLU A 141 14.61 9.52 30.81
CA GLU A 141 13.77 10.05 31.90
C GLU A 141 14.35 9.70 33.28
N LYS A 142 14.70 8.43 33.51
CA LYS A 142 15.33 7.99 34.76
C LYS A 142 16.71 8.62 34.99
N ALA A 143 17.54 8.73 33.94
CA ALA A 143 18.88 9.31 34.02
C ALA A 143 18.82 10.77 34.47
N VAL A 144 17.88 11.55 33.92
CA VAL A 144 17.70 12.96 34.24
C VAL A 144 17.15 13.14 35.66
N TRP A 145 16.09 12.41 36.03
CA TRP A 145 15.46 12.56 37.34
C TRP A 145 16.29 12.03 38.50
N ASN A 146 17.04 10.94 38.29
CA ASN A 146 17.85 10.30 39.33
C ASN A 146 19.33 10.67 39.25
N LEU A 147 19.74 11.53 38.31
CA LEU A 147 21.14 11.87 38.04
C LEU A 147 22.02 10.61 37.85
N ASP A 148 21.47 9.61 37.17
CA ASP A 148 22.10 8.30 36.95
C ASP A 148 22.96 8.35 35.68
N TYR A 149 24.24 8.70 35.84
CA TYR A 149 25.21 8.82 34.75
C TYR A 149 25.35 7.52 33.93
N PRO A 150 25.46 6.32 34.54
CA PRO A 150 25.46 5.05 33.80
C PRO A 150 24.23 4.86 32.88
N GLN A 151 23.05 5.34 33.27
CA GLN A 151 21.87 5.29 32.40
C GLN A 151 22.00 6.23 31.19
N LEU A 152 22.58 7.41 31.38
CA LEU A 152 22.80 8.37 30.29
C LEU A 152 23.80 7.83 29.27
N GLU A 153 24.90 7.23 29.73
CA GLU A 153 25.90 6.60 28.88
C GLU A 153 25.27 5.50 28.00
N LEU A 154 24.42 4.66 28.60
CA LEU A 154 23.70 3.60 27.88
C LEU A 154 22.78 4.16 26.78
N VAL A 155 22.11 5.29 27.02
CA VAL A 155 21.27 5.96 26.00
C VAL A 155 22.13 6.47 24.83
N ILE A 156 23.25 7.12 25.13
CA ILE A 156 24.16 7.65 24.09
C ILE A 156 24.76 6.51 23.26
N GLU A 157 25.18 5.44 23.91
CA GLU A 157 25.68 4.23 23.26
C GLU A 157 24.61 3.62 22.34
N ALA A 158 23.39 3.42 22.84
CA ALA A 158 22.30 2.85 22.06
C ALA A 158 21.93 3.74 20.85
N LEU A 159 22.00 5.06 20.98
CA LEU A 159 21.78 6.01 19.88
C LEU A 159 22.86 5.90 18.79
N ARG A 160 24.14 5.75 19.18
CA ARG A 160 25.26 5.52 18.26
C ARG A 160 25.11 4.19 17.54
N GLU A 161 24.83 3.12 18.29
CA GLU A 161 24.67 1.78 17.72
C GLU A 161 23.47 1.73 16.77
N ARG A 162 22.35 2.40 17.10
CA ARG A 162 21.18 2.53 16.21
C ARG A 162 21.56 3.09 14.85
N ARG A 163 22.37 4.15 14.79
CA ARG A 163 22.79 4.72 13.51
C ARG A 163 23.69 3.77 12.73
N GLY A 164 24.66 3.13 13.39
CA GLY A 164 25.51 2.12 12.77
C GLY A 164 24.70 0.94 12.20
N PHE A 165 23.73 0.47 12.98
CA PHE A 165 22.80 -0.61 12.61
C PHE A 165 22.08 -0.31 11.29
N LEU A 166 21.48 0.88 11.17
CA LEU A 166 20.74 1.29 9.98
C LEU A 166 21.65 1.45 8.75
N ASN A 167 22.90 1.88 8.96
CA ASN A 167 23.85 2.06 7.85
C ASN A 167 24.34 0.72 7.27
N ILE A 168 24.61 -0.29 8.11
CA ILE A 168 25.18 -1.56 7.64
C ILE A 168 24.13 -2.50 7.02
N ALA A 169 22.85 -2.30 7.35
CA ALA A 169 21.75 -3.14 6.92
C ALA A 169 20.51 -2.32 6.48
N PRO A 170 20.64 -1.44 5.46
CA PRO A 170 19.59 -0.49 5.07
C PRO A 170 18.35 -1.14 4.44
N HIS A 171 18.48 -2.38 3.98
CA HIS A 171 17.36 -3.17 3.48
C HIS A 171 16.55 -3.78 4.63
N LEU A 172 17.22 -4.20 5.72
CA LEU A 172 16.58 -4.87 6.87
C LEU A 172 16.18 -3.92 7.99
N SER A 173 16.53 -2.65 7.90
CA SER A 173 16.26 -1.67 8.95
C SER A 173 15.96 -0.29 8.40
N ARG A 174 15.10 0.44 9.10
CA ARG A 174 14.59 1.75 8.68
C ARG A 174 14.26 2.64 9.87
N SER A 175 14.17 3.94 9.61
CA SER A 175 13.56 4.92 10.52
C SER A 175 12.07 4.61 10.66
N LEU A 176 11.55 4.60 11.89
CA LEU A 176 10.13 4.39 12.20
C LEU A 176 9.60 5.60 13.00
N PRO A 177 8.60 6.34 12.47
CA PRO A 177 7.88 7.31 13.27
C PRO A 177 6.96 6.59 14.28
N ILE A 178 6.99 7.06 15.52
CA ILE A 178 6.18 6.53 16.62
C ILE A 178 5.42 7.68 17.28
N LEU A 179 4.10 7.56 17.29
CA LEU A 179 3.16 8.54 17.84
C LEU A 179 2.87 8.27 19.31
N LEU A 180 3.00 9.29 20.16
CA LEU A 180 2.56 9.32 21.55
C LEU A 180 1.28 10.16 21.66
N PRO A 181 0.12 9.56 21.95
CA PRO A 181 -1.11 10.32 22.19
C PRO A 181 -0.99 11.18 23.46
N LEU A 182 -1.44 12.44 23.41
CA LEU A 182 -1.44 13.37 24.54
C LEU A 182 -2.86 13.52 25.09
N GLN A 183 -3.06 13.19 26.37
CA GLN A 183 -4.36 13.26 27.05
C GLN A 183 -4.58 14.58 27.82
N SER A 184 -3.55 15.39 28.00
CA SER A 184 -3.67 16.71 28.64
C SER A 184 -2.63 17.70 28.12
N TRP A 185 -2.97 18.99 28.16
CA TRP A 185 -2.06 20.06 27.72
C TRP A 185 -0.77 20.15 28.55
N LEU A 186 -0.78 19.64 29.79
CA LEU A 186 0.41 19.61 30.65
C LEU A 186 1.43 18.54 30.21
N GLN A 187 0.98 17.45 29.56
CA GLN A 187 1.87 16.41 29.03
C GLN A 187 2.68 16.92 27.82
N ALA A 188 2.12 17.83 27.02
CA ALA A 188 2.75 18.34 25.81
C ALA A 188 4.15 18.95 26.04
N PRO A 189 4.35 19.94 26.94
CA PRO A 189 5.67 20.51 27.19
C PRO A 189 6.65 19.49 27.81
N TYR A 190 6.16 18.59 28.67
CA TYR A 190 6.98 17.56 29.31
C TYR A 190 7.57 16.58 28.30
N LEU A 191 6.69 15.95 27.49
CA LEU A 191 7.10 14.94 26.51
C LEU A 191 7.88 15.57 25.36
N TRP A 192 7.52 16.78 24.93
CA TRP A 192 8.28 17.52 23.92
C TRP A 192 9.70 17.81 24.39
N ALA A 193 9.89 18.29 25.62
CA ALA A 193 11.21 18.54 26.18
C ALA A 193 12.04 17.24 26.29
N GLY A 194 11.41 16.15 26.71
CA GLY A 194 12.05 14.82 26.78
C GLY A 194 12.52 14.32 25.40
N CYS A 195 11.67 14.40 24.38
CA CYS A 195 12.03 13.99 23.03
C CYS A 195 13.04 14.93 22.37
N LYS A 196 13.01 16.24 22.66
CA LYS A 196 14.04 17.17 22.20
C LYS A 196 15.39 16.93 22.87
N MET A 197 15.41 16.57 24.15
CA MET A 197 16.63 16.13 24.82
C MET A 197 17.18 14.86 24.16
N TYR A 198 16.30 13.92 23.82
CA TYR A 198 16.67 12.69 23.11
C TYR A 198 17.25 12.98 21.72
N ASP A 199 16.61 13.86 20.94
CA ASP A 199 17.12 14.33 19.65
C ASP A 199 18.49 15.00 19.81
N LEU A 200 18.67 15.85 20.82
CA LEU A 200 19.91 16.58 21.11
C LEU A 200 21.06 15.63 21.47
N LEU A 201 20.78 14.63 22.32
CA LEU A 201 21.75 13.60 22.70
C LEU A 201 22.14 12.72 21.52
N ALA A 202 21.22 12.50 20.58
CA ALA A 202 21.53 11.76 19.36
C ALA A 202 22.52 12.53 18.46
N GLY A 203 22.46 13.86 18.43
CA GLY A 203 23.38 14.70 17.65
C GLY A 203 23.48 14.25 16.19
N SER A 204 24.69 13.99 15.69
CA SER A 204 24.91 13.49 14.32
C SER A 204 24.45 12.04 14.09
N GLN A 205 24.13 11.31 15.16
CA GLN A 205 23.54 9.97 15.13
C GLN A 205 21.99 10.02 15.13
N GLY A 206 21.42 11.22 15.03
CA GLY A 206 19.99 11.44 14.88
C GLY A 206 19.42 10.73 13.65
N LEU A 207 18.15 10.35 13.78
CA LEU A 207 17.29 10.04 12.65
C LEU A 207 16.61 11.36 12.24
N GLU A 208 15.29 11.37 12.17
CA GLU A 208 14.51 12.60 12.02
C GLU A 208 14.20 13.24 13.39
N SER A 209 13.91 14.54 13.40
CA SER A 209 13.61 15.27 14.64
C SER A 209 12.15 15.07 15.07
N SER A 210 11.93 14.91 16.37
CA SER A 210 10.60 14.83 16.97
C SER A 210 9.76 16.09 16.72
N TYR A 211 8.44 15.95 16.59
CA TYR A 211 7.52 17.07 16.36
C TYR A 211 6.16 16.85 17.00
N LEU A 212 5.47 17.95 17.34
CA LEU A 212 4.09 17.90 17.82
C LEU A 212 3.13 17.83 16.63
N VAL A 213 2.07 17.06 16.80
CA VAL A 213 0.99 16.94 15.85
C VAL A 213 -0.31 17.38 16.51
N SER A 214 -1.14 18.09 15.75
CA SER A 214 -2.46 18.50 16.22
C SER A 214 -3.35 17.28 16.48
N ARG A 215 -4.38 17.45 17.31
CA ARG A 215 -5.42 16.42 17.51
C ARG A 215 -6.00 15.91 16.19
N ALA A 216 -6.28 16.82 15.26
CA ALA A 216 -6.86 16.48 13.95
C ALA A 216 -5.90 15.60 13.14
N SER A 217 -4.63 16.01 13.05
CA SER A 217 -3.59 15.25 12.33
C SER A 217 -3.30 13.89 12.97
N ALA A 218 -3.37 13.80 14.30
CA ALA A 218 -3.22 12.52 15.01
C ALA A 218 -4.37 11.55 14.69
N ILE A 219 -5.62 12.04 14.68
CA ILE A 219 -6.81 11.25 14.30
C ILE A 219 -6.78 10.88 12.82
N GLU A 220 -6.34 11.79 11.94
CA GLU A 220 -6.19 11.49 10.51
C GLU A 220 -5.12 10.40 10.27
N SER A 221 -4.05 10.42 11.09
CA SER A 221 -3.00 9.41 11.01
C SER A 221 -3.39 8.08 11.64
N PHE A 222 -4.28 8.08 12.63
CA PHE A 222 -4.81 6.88 13.28
C PHE A 222 -6.33 7.01 13.48
N PRO A 223 -7.15 6.67 12.48
CA PRO A 223 -8.61 6.86 12.52
C PRO A 223 -9.31 6.11 13.65
N LEU A 224 -8.74 4.97 14.07
CA LEU A 224 -9.25 4.11 15.14
C LEU A 224 -8.86 4.62 16.54
N LEU A 225 -8.04 5.67 16.66
CA LEU A 225 -7.55 6.20 17.92
C LEU A 225 -8.71 6.79 18.75
N LYS A 226 -8.72 6.49 20.05
CA LYS A 226 -9.67 7.02 21.01
C LYS A 226 -9.61 8.55 21.04
N ARG A 227 -10.77 9.19 20.85
CA ARG A 227 -10.88 10.65 20.72
C ARG A 227 -11.05 11.39 22.04
N ASP A 228 -11.44 10.68 23.10
CA ASP A 228 -11.71 11.26 24.41
C ASP A 228 -10.42 11.79 25.05
N ASN A 229 -10.47 13.00 25.58
CA ASN A 229 -9.34 13.70 26.23
C ASN A 229 -8.08 13.88 25.36
N LEU A 230 -8.08 13.46 24.09
CA LEU A 230 -6.95 13.63 23.19
C LEU A 230 -6.78 15.12 22.81
N VAL A 231 -5.68 15.75 23.24
CA VAL A 231 -5.37 17.16 22.93
C VAL A 231 -4.45 17.31 21.71
N GLY A 232 -3.73 16.24 21.36
CA GLY A 232 -2.75 16.21 20.29
C GLY A 232 -1.90 14.94 20.37
N ALA A 233 -0.77 14.95 19.67
CA ALA A 233 0.21 13.88 19.77
C ALA A 233 1.64 14.42 19.64
N LEU A 234 2.61 13.64 20.07
CA LEU A 234 4.03 13.87 19.81
C LEU A 234 4.56 12.70 18.99
N VAL A 235 5.25 12.99 17.88
CA VAL A 235 5.92 11.97 17.07
C VAL A 235 7.41 12.06 17.33
N TYR A 236 8.04 10.92 17.58
CA TYR A 236 9.50 10.76 17.64
C TYR A 236 9.92 9.59 16.77
N TYR A 237 11.23 9.49 16.51
CA TYR A 237 11.78 8.49 15.61
C TYR A 237 12.74 7.54 16.33
N ASP A 238 12.53 6.25 16.10
CA ASP A 238 13.45 5.18 16.48
C ASP A 238 13.69 4.24 15.28
N GLY A 239 14.59 3.27 15.43
CA GLY A 239 14.84 2.28 14.38
C GLY A 239 13.88 1.10 14.46
N GLN A 240 13.48 0.56 13.32
CA GLN A 240 12.81 -0.73 13.20
C GLN A 240 13.68 -1.67 12.36
N HIS A 241 13.69 -2.97 12.68
CA HIS A 241 14.49 -3.95 11.93
C HIS A 241 13.86 -5.35 11.83
N ASN A 242 14.30 -6.12 10.84
CA ASN A 242 14.00 -7.53 10.68
C ASN A 242 15.00 -8.38 11.47
N ASP A 243 14.62 -8.79 12.68
CA ASP A 243 15.48 -9.47 13.66
C ASP A 243 16.02 -10.83 13.17
N SER A 244 15.18 -11.75 12.67
CA SER A 244 15.63 -13.04 12.13
C SER A 244 16.49 -12.91 10.88
N ARG A 245 16.08 -12.10 9.89
CA ARG A 245 16.88 -11.86 8.66
C ARG A 245 18.21 -11.21 8.98
N MET A 246 18.23 -10.23 9.89
CA MET A 246 19.48 -9.58 10.30
C MET A 246 20.45 -10.61 10.88
N ASN A 247 19.97 -11.49 11.75
CA ASN A 247 20.79 -12.53 12.35
C ASN A 247 21.34 -13.51 11.30
N VAL A 248 20.50 -13.97 10.39
CA VAL A 248 20.90 -14.85 9.28
C VAL A 248 21.93 -14.15 8.40
N SER A 249 21.71 -12.88 8.02
CA SER A 249 22.68 -12.09 7.26
C SER A 249 24.02 -11.95 7.99
N LEU A 250 24.04 -11.75 9.32
CA LEU A 250 25.29 -11.72 10.10
C LEU A 250 26.04 -13.07 10.06
N ALA A 251 25.31 -14.18 10.23
CA ALA A 251 25.87 -15.53 10.16
C ALA A 251 26.47 -15.82 8.77
N LEU A 252 25.73 -15.51 7.71
CA LEU A 252 26.16 -15.74 6.33
C LEU A 252 27.29 -14.80 5.90
N THR A 253 27.27 -13.54 6.31
CA THR A 253 28.40 -12.62 6.11
C THR A 253 29.65 -13.17 6.79
N SER A 254 29.55 -13.66 8.03
CA SER A 254 30.70 -14.28 8.72
C SER A 254 31.23 -15.49 7.95
N SER A 255 30.33 -16.34 7.42
CA SER A 255 30.71 -17.52 6.63
C SER A 255 31.42 -17.16 5.33
N LEU A 256 30.90 -16.18 4.59
CA LEU A 256 31.50 -15.70 3.34
C LEU A 256 32.84 -14.98 3.56
N LEU A 257 33.07 -14.44 4.76
CA LEU A 257 34.36 -13.86 5.16
C LEU A 257 35.36 -14.90 5.70
N GLY A 258 34.96 -16.17 5.81
CA GLY A 258 35.86 -17.29 6.13
C GLY A 258 35.62 -17.99 7.47
N ALA A 259 34.66 -17.55 8.29
CA ALA A 259 34.32 -18.23 9.55
C ALA A 259 33.50 -19.49 9.28
N THR A 260 33.75 -20.59 10.00
CA THR A 260 32.94 -21.82 9.87
C THR A 260 31.71 -21.70 10.76
N VAL A 261 30.52 -21.61 10.16
CA VAL A 261 29.27 -21.26 10.86
C VAL A 261 28.20 -22.32 10.56
N LEU A 262 27.78 -23.05 11.60
CA LEU A 262 26.84 -24.16 11.48
C LEU A 262 25.68 -24.03 12.47
N ASN A 263 24.45 -24.10 11.96
CA ASN A 263 23.24 -24.36 12.75
C ASN A 263 23.06 -25.88 12.97
N HIS A 264 22.10 -26.30 13.79
CA HIS A 264 21.81 -27.70 14.11
C HIS A 264 23.03 -28.52 14.58
N VAL A 265 23.97 -27.88 15.29
CA VAL A 265 25.17 -28.48 15.90
C VAL A 265 25.23 -28.10 17.38
N GLU A 266 24.98 -29.07 18.24
CA GLU A 266 24.91 -28.89 19.69
C GLU A 266 26.27 -29.05 20.36
N VAL A 267 26.66 -28.12 21.24
CA VAL A 267 27.75 -28.36 22.21
C VAL A 267 27.22 -29.20 23.36
N THR A 268 27.83 -30.36 23.57
CA THR A 268 27.41 -31.34 24.60
C THR A 268 28.34 -31.37 25.82
N ALA A 269 29.61 -30.97 25.66
CA ALA A 269 30.58 -30.84 26.74
C ALA A 269 31.72 -29.89 26.36
N LEU A 270 32.40 -29.32 27.36
CA LEU A 270 33.64 -28.56 27.17
C LEU A 270 34.86 -29.47 27.38
N GLU A 271 35.87 -29.32 26.54
CA GLU A 271 37.13 -30.08 26.64
C GLU A 271 38.16 -29.29 27.43
N LYS A 272 38.80 -29.96 28.38
CA LYS A 272 39.86 -29.38 29.23
C LYS A 272 41.18 -30.12 29.02
N ASP A 273 42.28 -29.39 29.05
CA ASP A 273 43.62 -29.97 29.03
C ASP A 273 44.03 -30.50 30.41
N ALA A 274 45.27 -30.97 30.52
CA ALA A 274 45.83 -31.51 31.76
C ALA A 274 45.91 -30.46 32.90
N ASP A 275 46.00 -29.18 32.56
CA ASP A 275 46.05 -28.06 33.51
C ASP A 275 44.64 -27.56 33.90
N GLY A 276 43.59 -28.21 33.40
CA GLY A 276 42.20 -27.86 33.64
C GLY A 276 41.71 -26.63 32.86
N LYS A 277 42.46 -26.19 31.84
CA LYS A 277 42.09 -25.10 30.94
C LYS A 277 41.27 -25.61 29.77
N ILE A 278 40.24 -24.85 29.38
CA ILE A 278 39.39 -25.18 28.25
C ILE A 278 40.18 -25.00 26.96
N CYS A 279 40.12 -26.01 26.09
CA CYS A 279 40.87 -26.06 24.84
C CYS A 279 40.03 -26.58 23.66
N GLY A 280 38.71 -26.57 23.80
CA GLY A 280 37.76 -27.02 22.80
C GLY A 280 36.41 -27.43 23.39
N ALA A 281 35.60 -28.07 22.57
CA ALA A 281 34.30 -28.62 22.97
C ALA A 281 33.97 -29.92 22.21
N LYS A 282 33.10 -30.74 22.80
CA LYS A 282 32.43 -31.84 22.10
C LYS A 282 31.14 -31.32 21.48
N VAL A 283 30.99 -31.53 20.18
CA VAL A 283 29.83 -31.11 19.40
C VAL A 283 29.12 -32.30 18.78
N ARG A 284 27.82 -32.19 18.55
CA ARG A 284 26.97 -33.20 17.92
C ARG A 284 26.12 -32.58 16.83
N ASP A 285 26.21 -33.11 15.62
CA ASP A 285 25.32 -32.73 14.52
C ASP A 285 23.94 -33.36 14.72
N LEU A 286 22.89 -32.53 14.74
CA LEU A 286 21.51 -32.97 14.93
C LEU A 286 20.82 -33.34 13.61
N MET A 287 21.42 -33.04 12.46
CA MET A 287 20.85 -33.33 11.14
C MET A 287 21.34 -34.66 10.54
N GLY A 288 22.41 -35.25 11.07
CA GLY A 288 23.18 -36.33 10.42
C GLY A 288 22.44 -37.64 10.11
N GLY A 289 21.22 -37.86 10.63
CA GLY A 289 20.49 -39.13 10.43
C GLY A 289 19.63 -39.23 9.17
N ASP A 290 19.37 -38.15 8.44
CA ASP A 290 18.17 -38.03 7.59
C ASP A 290 18.39 -37.87 6.07
N HIS A 291 19.61 -38.10 5.56
CA HIS A 291 19.84 -38.14 4.12
C HIS A 291 19.68 -39.57 3.59
N GLY A 292 18.59 -39.84 2.86
CA GLY A 292 18.39 -41.07 2.09
C GLY A 292 19.27 -41.19 0.83
N GLY A 293 20.48 -40.63 0.87
CA GLY A 293 21.46 -40.62 -0.22
C GLY A 293 22.80 -41.19 0.23
N ASP A 294 23.52 -41.76 -0.73
CA ASP A 294 24.69 -42.66 -0.66
C ASP A 294 25.98 -42.10 0.01
N TYR A 295 25.87 -41.28 1.06
CA TYR A 295 27.00 -40.86 1.90
C TYR A 295 27.17 -41.84 3.08
N GLY A 296 27.57 -43.07 2.74
CA GLY A 296 27.90 -44.12 3.68
C GLY A 296 29.05 -43.74 4.61
N GLY A 297 28.75 -43.68 5.91
CA GLY A 297 29.73 -43.61 6.99
C GLY A 297 29.06 -43.78 8.35
N ASP A 298 29.51 -44.74 9.15
CA ASP A 298 28.95 -45.17 10.45
C ASP A 298 29.06 -44.14 11.61
N ASP A 299 29.29 -42.86 11.31
CA ASP A 299 29.65 -41.80 12.28
C ASP A 299 28.64 -40.63 12.37
N HIS A 300 27.53 -40.74 11.65
CA HIS A 300 26.46 -39.76 11.67
C HIS A 300 25.76 -39.69 13.04
N GLY A 301 25.64 -38.48 13.60
CA GLY A 301 24.99 -38.23 14.90
C GLY A 301 25.84 -38.50 16.16
N LYS A 302 27.09 -38.98 16.01
CA LYS A 302 28.02 -39.13 17.16
C LYS A 302 28.67 -37.79 17.51
N ALA A 303 28.91 -37.60 18.81
CA ALA A 303 29.65 -36.43 19.28
C ALA A 303 31.12 -36.52 18.87
N PHE A 304 31.69 -35.43 18.36
CA PHE A 304 33.10 -35.30 17.99
C PHE A 304 33.71 -34.04 18.61
N THR A 305 35.04 -34.00 18.69
CA THR A 305 35.78 -32.91 19.35
C THR A 305 36.17 -31.83 18.35
N VAL A 306 36.06 -30.57 18.78
CA VAL A 306 36.55 -29.39 18.07
C VAL A 306 37.51 -28.64 18.97
N ARG A 307 38.72 -28.37 18.48
CA ARG A 307 39.80 -27.67 19.19
C ARG A 307 39.78 -26.18 18.90
N ALA A 308 39.92 -25.39 19.95
CA ALA A 308 40.05 -23.94 19.85
C ALA A 308 40.89 -23.37 21.00
N LYS A 309 41.61 -22.28 20.75
CA LYS A 309 42.39 -21.55 21.77
C LYS A 309 41.48 -20.88 22.81
N GLY A 310 40.35 -20.34 22.36
CA GLY A 310 39.32 -19.77 23.22
C GLY A 310 37.93 -20.29 22.88
N VAL A 311 37.10 -20.50 23.90
CA VAL A 311 35.68 -20.85 23.73
C VAL A 311 34.83 -19.73 24.31
N ILE A 312 33.88 -19.22 23.51
CA ILE A 312 32.97 -18.15 23.89
C ILE A 312 31.54 -18.68 24.02
N ASN A 313 30.96 -18.54 25.21
CA ASN A 313 29.55 -18.81 25.48
C ASN A 313 28.71 -17.55 25.18
N ALA A 314 27.87 -17.63 24.15
CA ALA A 314 26.95 -16.59 23.70
C ALA A 314 25.52 -17.13 23.55
N THR A 315 25.12 -18.05 24.44
CA THR A 315 23.88 -18.84 24.33
C THR A 315 22.63 -18.17 24.91
N GLY A 316 22.66 -16.86 25.16
CA GLY A 316 21.49 -16.08 25.57
C GLY A 316 20.85 -16.64 26.85
N PRO A 317 19.55 -16.97 26.86
CA PRO A 317 18.89 -17.56 28.04
C PRO A 317 19.54 -18.87 28.53
N PHE A 318 20.25 -19.59 27.65
CA PHE A 318 20.90 -20.86 27.97
C PHE A 318 22.32 -20.70 28.52
N THR A 319 22.77 -19.46 28.79
CA THR A 319 24.13 -19.16 29.29
C THR A 319 24.53 -20.03 30.48
N ASP A 320 23.65 -20.16 31.46
CA ASP A 320 23.91 -20.92 32.69
C ASP A 320 24.08 -22.43 32.43
N ALA A 321 23.46 -22.98 31.37
CA ALA A 321 23.62 -24.39 31.03
C ALA A 321 25.05 -24.68 30.57
N VAL A 322 25.64 -23.80 29.75
CA VAL A 322 27.03 -23.92 29.29
C VAL A 322 28.03 -23.59 30.40
N GLU A 323 27.74 -22.59 31.24
CA GLU A 323 28.56 -22.29 32.44
C GLU A 323 28.66 -23.51 33.39
N ARG A 324 27.58 -24.28 33.53
CA ARG A 324 27.58 -25.52 34.34
C ARG A 324 28.31 -26.69 33.68
N MET A 325 28.50 -26.66 32.35
CA MET A 325 29.42 -27.60 31.68
C MET A 325 30.87 -27.34 32.09
N ASP A 326 31.23 -26.08 32.42
CA ASP A 326 32.55 -25.73 32.93
C ASP A 326 32.71 -26.09 34.42
N ASP A 327 31.83 -25.58 35.29
CA ASP A 327 31.79 -25.94 36.72
C ASP A 327 30.33 -26.11 37.19
N PRO A 328 29.90 -27.34 37.54
CA PRO A 328 28.53 -27.63 37.99
C PRO A 328 28.08 -26.83 39.22
N ARG A 329 29.01 -26.26 40.00
CA ARG A 329 28.71 -25.48 41.22
C ARG A 329 28.45 -24.00 40.94
N ARG A 330 28.53 -23.56 39.68
CA ARG A 330 28.31 -22.14 39.34
C ARG A 330 26.90 -21.70 39.70
N ARG A 331 26.84 -20.53 40.33
CA ARG A 331 25.59 -19.84 40.63
C ARG A 331 24.99 -19.33 39.33
N GLN A 332 23.66 -19.34 39.28
CA GLN A 332 22.89 -18.82 38.17
C GLN A 332 23.12 -17.31 38.02
N ILE A 333 23.53 -16.87 36.83
CA ILE A 333 23.72 -15.46 36.50
C ILE A 333 22.57 -14.89 35.66
N VAL A 334 21.84 -15.73 34.91
CA VAL A 334 20.68 -15.30 34.12
C VAL A 334 19.42 -15.33 34.97
N ALA A 335 18.72 -14.21 34.99
CA ALA A 335 17.36 -14.03 35.49
C ALA A 335 16.38 -13.99 34.29
N PRO A 336 15.93 -15.14 33.77
CA PRO A 336 15.06 -15.21 32.60
C PRO A 336 13.72 -14.49 32.84
N SER A 337 13.28 -13.74 31.84
CA SER A 337 11.96 -13.11 31.82
C SER A 337 11.27 -13.27 30.48
N SER A 338 10.05 -13.81 30.46
CA SER A 338 9.24 -13.96 29.26
C SER A 338 8.59 -12.65 28.85
N GLY A 339 8.60 -12.37 27.55
CA GLY A 339 7.86 -11.29 26.93
C GLY A 339 7.10 -11.76 25.71
N ALA A 340 5.79 -11.59 25.76
CA ALA A 340 4.89 -11.96 24.67
C ALA A 340 4.60 -10.79 23.74
N HIS A 341 4.20 -11.13 22.52
CA HIS A 341 3.69 -10.23 21.50
C HIS A 341 2.54 -10.90 20.74
N VAL A 342 1.68 -10.07 20.15
CA VAL A 342 0.60 -10.51 19.26
C VAL A 342 0.75 -9.82 17.92
N MET A 343 0.43 -10.56 16.84
CA MET A 343 0.26 -10.01 15.50
C MET A 343 -1.21 -9.74 15.26
N LEU A 344 -1.51 -8.55 14.76
CA LEU A 344 -2.84 -8.00 14.53
C LEU A 344 -2.95 -7.47 13.09
N PRO A 345 -4.16 -7.18 12.59
CA PRO A 345 -4.35 -6.64 11.26
C PRO A 345 -3.61 -5.32 11.03
N GLY A 346 -3.18 -5.08 9.79
CA GLY A 346 -2.37 -3.91 9.42
C GLY A 346 -3.09 -2.55 9.53
N ASN A 347 -4.42 -2.53 9.57
CA ASN A 347 -5.23 -1.30 9.63
C ASN A 347 -5.09 -0.52 10.95
N LEU A 348 -4.49 -1.11 11.99
CA LEU A 348 -4.18 -0.44 13.26
C LEU A 348 -3.02 0.55 13.15
N CYS A 349 -2.09 0.33 12.22
CA CYS A 349 -0.94 1.19 11.96
C CYS A 349 -0.90 1.66 10.49
N PRO A 350 -1.90 2.46 10.06
CA PRO A 350 -1.93 2.96 8.69
C PRO A 350 -0.76 3.92 8.42
N LYS A 351 -0.42 4.12 7.15
CA LYS A 351 0.70 4.98 6.70
C LYS A 351 2.09 4.58 7.24
N GLY A 352 2.24 3.39 7.85
CA GLY A 352 3.54 2.90 8.33
C GLY A 352 4.07 3.60 9.59
N MET A 353 3.19 4.18 10.41
CA MET A 353 3.53 4.81 11.70
C MET A 353 3.09 3.93 12.88
N GLY A 354 3.90 3.87 13.95
CA GLY A 354 3.55 3.16 15.19
C GLY A 354 2.88 4.05 16.24
N ILE A 355 2.27 3.44 17.25
CA ILE A 355 1.76 4.10 18.46
C ILE A 355 2.52 3.57 19.69
N LEU A 356 2.75 4.47 20.65
CA LEU A 356 3.28 4.13 21.96
C LEU A 356 2.27 4.47 23.06
N ASP A 357 1.87 3.46 23.84
CA ASP A 357 1.26 3.69 25.15
C ASP A 357 2.35 3.82 26.22
N ALA A 358 2.54 5.04 26.72
CA ALA A 358 3.56 5.34 27.71
C ALA A 358 3.13 4.99 29.16
N ALA A 359 1.86 4.69 29.40
CA ALA A 359 1.31 4.54 30.75
C ALA A 359 0.20 3.48 30.80
N THR A 360 0.59 2.22 30.56
CA THR A 360 -0.31 1.06 30.70
C THR A 360 -0.80 0.88 32.15
N SER A 361 -1.79 0.02 32.37
CA SER A 361 -2.42 -0.19 33.69
C SER A 361 -1.46 -0.55 34.83
N ASP A 362 -0.29 -1.08 34.53
CA ASP A 362 0.73 -1.46 35.51
C ASP A 362 2.03 -0.61 35.45
N GLY A 363 2.00 0.50 34.72
CA GLY A 363 3.14 1.43 34.59
C GLY A 363 4.22 0.95 33.62
N ARG A 364 3.98 -0.09 32.83
CA ARG A 364 4.79 -0.49 31.68
C ARG A 364 4.40 0.30 30.42
N VAL A 365 5.08 -0.04 29.32
CA VAL A 365 4.92 0.59 28.02
C VAL A 365 4.54 -0.49 27.02
N VAL A 366 3.55 -0.21 26.17
CA VAL A 366 3.14 -1.10 25.07
C VAL A 366 3.35 -0.36 23.74
N PHE A 367 4.08 -1.01 22.85
CA PHE A 367 4.26 -0.58 21.48
C PHE A 367 3.23 -1.26 20.58
N VAL A 368 2.70 -0.50 19.63
CA VAL A 368 1.82 -0.97 18.55
C VAL A 368 2.47 -0.50 17.25
N LEU A 369 3.09 -1.41 16.50
CA LEU A 369 4.02 -1.05 15.43
C LEU A 369 3.63 -1.72 14.11
N PRO A 370 3.73 -1.02 12.98
CA PRO A 370 3.56 -1.63 11.67
C PRO A 370 4.69 -2.63 11.43
N TRP A 371 4.37 -3.84 10.95
CA TRP A 371 5.35 -4.89 10.69
C TRP A 371 4.93 -5.75 9.49
N GLN A 372 5.68 -5.67 8.39
CA GLN A 372 5.47 -6.46 7.15
C GLN A 372 3.99 -6.52 6.69
N GLY A 373 3.32 -5.38 6.61
CA GLY A 373 1.91 -5.27 6.19
C GLY A 373 0.88 -5.54 7.30
N MET A 374 1.33 -5.97 8.49
CA MET A 374 0.51 -6.25 9.67
C MET A 374 0.88 -5.30 10.83
N THR A 375 0.37 -5.56 12.04
CA THR A 375 0.66 -4.78 13.25
C THR A 375 1.15 -5.68 14.39
N VAL A 376 2.36 -5.46 14.88
CA VAL A 376 2.87 -6.13 16.09
C VAL A 376 2.55 -5.29 17.32
N ALA A 377 1.94 -5.91 18.34
CA ALA A 377 1.70 -5.28 19.64
C ALA A 377 2.39 -6.05 20.77
N GLY A 378 2.99 -5.30 21.70
CA GLY A 378 3.65 -5.87 22.87
C GLY A 378 4.44 -4.84 23.69
N THR A 379 4.99 -5.20 24.84
CA THR A 379 5.23 -6.58 25.29
C THR A 379 4.98 -6.74 26.79
N THR A 380 4.82 -7.98 27.23
CA THR A 380 4.77 -8.35 28.64
C THR A 380 6.17 -8.59 29.22
N ASP A 381 6.24 -8.73 30.54
CA ASP A 381 7.46 -8.99 31.31
C ASP A 381 7.10 -9.79 32.56
N LYS A 382 7.44 -11.07 32.59
CA LYS A 382 7.17 -11.99 33.70
C LYS A 382 8.34 -12.94 33.89
N ALA A 383 8.78 -13.13 35.12
CA ALA A 383 9.78 -14.16 35.44
C ALA A 383 9.31 -15.54 34.94
N CYS A 384 10.21 -16.30 34.34
CA CYS A 384 9.90 -17.60 33.72
C CYS A 384 11.05 -18.58 33.89
N GLU A 385 10.82 -19.84 33.54
CA GLU A 385 11.90 -20.80 33.36
C GLU A 385 12.45 -20.71 31.93
N VAL A 386 13.65 -21.27 31.71
CA VAL A 386 14.25 -21.33 30.38
C VAL A 386 13.64 -22.50 29.61
N GLU A 387 12.92 -22.17 28.54
CA GLU A 387 12.27 -23.12 27.62
C GLU A 387 12.80 -22.92 26.20
N THR A 388 12.82 -23.99 25.39
CA THR A 388 13.23 -23.93 23.98
C THR A 388 12.24 -23.16 23.12
N GLU A 389 10.94 -23.46 23.30
CA GLU A 389 9.83 -22.88 22.54
C GLU A 389 8.77 -22.31 23.49
N PRO A 390 9.07 -21.19 24.17
CA PRO A 390 8.13 -20.58 25.10
C PRO A 390 6.85 -20.15 24.38
N VAL A 391 5.71 -20.49 24.97
CA VAL A 391 4.37 -20.17 24.44
C VAL A 391 3.84 -18.90 25.11
N ALA A 392 3.19 -18.03 24.33
CA ALA A 392 2.49 -16.87 24.89
C ALA A 392 1.30 -17.35 25.73
N ARG A 393 1.24 -16.95 27.01
CA ARG A 393 0.13 -17.34 27.89
C ARG A 393 -1.12 -16.54 27.52
N GLN A 394 -2.30 -17.12 27.73
CA GLN A 394 -3.55 -16.43 27.44
C GLN A 394 -3.66 -15.09 28.20
N ASP A 395 -3.27 -15.05 29.48
CA ASP A 395 -3.23 -13.80 30.26
C ASP A 395 -2.31 -12.72 29.66
N ASP A 396 -1.23 -13.12 28.96
CA ASP A 396 -0.34 -12.17 28.30
C ASP A 396 -0.99 -11.60 27.03
N VAL A 397 -1.66 -12.46 26.26
CA VAL A 397 -2.45 -12.06 25.08
C VAL A 397 -3.58 -11.12 25.50
N ASP A 398 -4.35 -11.49 26.52
CA ASP A 398 -5.48 -10.70 27.01
C ASP A 398 -5.00 -9.35 27.57
N PHE A 399 -3.86 -9.32 28.27
CA PHE A 399 -3.24 -8.06 28.70
C PHE A 399 -2.94 -7.15 27.50
N ILE A 400 -2.25 -7.66 26.47
CA ILE A 400 -1.88 -6.86 25.31
C ILE A 400 -3.13 -6.34 24.58
N LEU A 401 -4.12 -7.21 24.33
CA LEU A 401 -5.37 -6.82 23.67
C LEU A 401 -6.13 -5.75 24.46
N ASN A 402 -6.17 -5.88 25.79
CA ASN A 402 -6.84 -4.90 26.65
C ASN A 402 -6.10 -3.56 26.67
N GLU A 403 -4.76 -3.53 26.77
CA GLU A 403 -4.00 -2.28 26.73
C GLU A 403 -4.12 -1.59 25.37
N VAL A 404 -3.96 -2.32 24.27
CA VAL A 404 -4.13 -1.74 22.92
C VAL A 404 -5.55 -1.22 22.73
N SER A 405 -6.56 -1.95 23.18
CA SER A 405 -7.96 -1.52 23.08
C SER A 405 -8.26 -0.21 23.83
N LYS A 406 -7.48 0.17 24.85
CA LYS A 406 -7.66 1.48 25.53
C LYS A 406 -7.26 2.65 24.64
N LEU A 407 -6.33 2.42 23.70
CA LEU A 407 -5.91 3.40 22.72
C LEU A 407 -6.94 3.56 21.60
N LEU A 408 -7.85 2.60 21.44
CA LEU A 408 -8.82 2.56 20.34
C LEU A 408 -10.18 3.08 20.77
N ALA A 409 -10.99 3.51 19.79
CA ALA A 409 -12.39 3.81 20.00
C ALA A 409 -13.14 2.55 20.49
N PRO A 410 -14.17 2.68 21.36
CA PRO A 410 -14.86 1.54 21.97
C PRO A 410 -15.38 0.48 20.96
N GLU A 411 -15.87 0.93 19.81
CA GLU A 411 -16.36 0.11 18.71
C GLU A 411 -15.26 -0.68 17.98
N SER A 412 -14.00 -0.29 18.16
CA SER A 412 -12.81 -0.93 17.56
C SER A 412 -12.03 -1.76 18.58
N ARG A 413 -12.67 -2.15 19.69
CA ARG A 413 -12.06 -2.99 20.72
C ARG A 413 -11.61 -4.33 20.14
N LEU A 414 -10.39 -4.72 20.46
CA LEU A 414 -9.80 -5.96 19.97
C LEU A 414 -10.24 -7.17 20.82
N THR A 415 -10.43 -8.29 20.13
CA THR A 415 -10.74 -9.62 20.71
C THR A 415 -9.72 -10.65 20.23
N ARG A 416 -9.77 -11.87 20.78
CA ARG A 416 -8.86 -12.96 20.39
C ARG A 416 -8.94 -13.29 18.89
N ASP A 417 -10.10 -13.13 18.27
CA ASP A 417 -10.33 -13.39 16.84
C ASP A 417 -9.52 -12.46 15.91
N HIS A 418 -9.05 -11.32 16.43
CA HIS A 418 -8.18 -10.41 15.69
C HIS A 418 -6.71 -10.85 15.69
N VAL A 419 -6.34 -11.86 16.48
CA VAL A 419 -4.93 -12.26 16.63
C VAL A 419 -4.55 -13.26 15.54
N LEU A 420 -3.65 -12.85 14.65
CA LEU A 420 -3.17 -13.65 13.51
C LEU A 420 -2.03 -14.60 13.90
N ALA A 421 -1.19 -14.18 14.85
CA ALA A 421 -0.11 -14.98 15.41
C ALA A 421 0.27 -14.43 16.80
N THR A 422 0.94 -15.25 17.62
CA THR A 422 1.48 -14.84 18.92
C THR A 422 2.83 -15.46 19.13
N TRP A 423 3.77 -14.79 19.79
CA TRP A 423 5.01 -15.46 20.23
C TRP A 423 5.42 -14.96 21.60
N SER A 424 6.25 -15.76 22.28
CA SER A 424 6.94 -15.37 23.50
C SER A 424 8.44 -15.51 23.31
N GLY A 425 9.22 -14.59 23.87
CA GLY A 425 10.68 -14.64 23.91
C GLY A 425 11.21 -14.51 25.33
N ILE A 426 12.34 -15.14 25.62
CA ILE A 426 12.97 -15.09 26.96
C ILE A 426 14.11 -14.06 26.93
N ARG A 427 13.99 -13.01 27.74
CA ARG A 427 15.03 -12.00 27.92
C ARG A 427 16.11 -12.55 28.85
N PRO A 428 17.40 -12.60 28.43
CA PRO A 428 18.48 -13.09 29.27
C PRO A 428 18.99 -11.97 30.17
N LEU A 429 18.19 -11.48 31.12
CA LEU A 429 18.65 -10.46 32.07
C LEU A 429 19.75 -11.06 32.95
N VAL A 430 20.82 -10.31 33.26
CA VAL A 430 21.97 -10.87 33.99
C VAL A 430 22.22 -10.17 35.32
N ARG A 431 22.70 -10.92 36.31
CA ARG A 431 23.17 -10.44 37.61
C ARG A 431 24.69 -10.41 37.59
N ASP A 432 25.29 -9.37 38.16
CA ASP A 432 26.75 -9.30 38.29
C ASP A 432 27.18 -10.24 39.44
N PRO A 433 27.96 -11.31 39.16
CA PRO A 433 28.44 -12.21 40.20
C PRO A 433 29.43 -11.53 41.17
N LYS A 434 29.98 -10.36 40.83
CA LYS A 434 30.92 -9.59 41.67
C LYS A 434 30.24 -8.54 42.56
N ALA A 435 28.94 -8.26 42.35
CA ALA A 435 28.22 -7.28 43.15
C ALA A 435 27.85 -7.84 44.54
N GLY A 436 28.12 -7.08 45.60
CA GLY A 436 27.84 -7.48 46.99
C GLY A 436 26.35 -7.55 47.36
N ASN A 437 25.47 -6.99 46.54
CA ASN A 437 24.02 -7.09 46.67
C ASN A 437 23.47 -7.95 45.52
N THR A 438 22.90 -9.10 45.86
CA THR A 438 22.43 -10.15 44.93
C THR A 438 21.21 -9.77 44.07
N GLU A 439 20.70 -8.55 44.20
CA GLU A 439 19.44 -8.10 43.58
C GLU A 439 19.61 -7.07 42.43
N SER A 440 20.80 -6.47 42.25
CA SER A 440 20.98 -5.47 41.17
C SER A 440 21.28 -6.14 39.83
N LEU A 441 20.28 -6.21 38.95
CA LEU A 441 20.44 -6.63 37.55
C LEU A 441 21.36 -5.67 36.79
N VAL A 442 22.30 -6.23 36.03
CA VAL A 442 23.14 -5.49 35.07
C VAL A 442 22.24 -5.06 33.92
N ARG A 443 22.19 -3.75 33.65
CA ARG A 443 21.31 -3.17 32.62
C ARG A 443 21.92 -3.19 31.21
N SER A 444 23.23 -3.36 31.10
CA SER A 444 24.00 -3.58 29.88
C SER A 444 24.19 -5.08 29.61
N HIS A 445 25.30 -5.47 29.02
CA HIS A 445 25.81 -6.84 28.95
C HIS A 445 26.92 -7.09 29.98
N LEU A 446 27.24 -8.35 30.17
CA LEU A 446 28.32 -8.86 31.01
C LEU A 446 29.29 -9.67 30.14
N VAL A 447 30.58 -9.35 30.22
CA VAL A 447 31.68 -10.17 29.66
C VAL A 447 32.54 -10.65 30.82
N THR A 448 32.69 -11.96 30.97
CA THR A 448 33.51 -12.57 32.05
C THR A 448 34.30 -13.75 31.54
N VAL A 449 35.44 -14.03 32.19
CA VAL A 449 36.28 -15.19 31.88
C VAL A 449 36.38 -16.07 33.13
N SER A 450 36.14 -17.38 32.97
CA SER A 450 36.27 -18.36 34.05
C SER A 450 37.73 -18.64 34.42
N ALA A 451 37.95 -19.28 35.58
CA ALA A 451 39.26 -19.76 35.97
C ALA A 451 39.84 -20.80 34.98
N SER A 452 38.98 -21.56 34.31
CA SER A 452 39.34 -22.53 33.27
C SER A 452 39.43 -21.91 31.86
N GLY A 453 39.05 -20.65 31.66
CA GLY A 453 39.15 -19.96 30.37
C GLY A 453 37.88 -19.96 29.49
N LEU A 454 36.70 -20.24 30.04
CA LEU A 454 35.43 -20.00 29.33
C LEU A 454 35.14 -18.49 29.35
N LEU A 455 35.05 -17.86 28.18
CA LEU A 455 34.57 -16.49 28.08
C LEU A 455 33.06 -16.50 27.88
N THR A 456 32.32 -15.77 28.70
CA THR A 456 30.86 -15.67 28.62
C THR A 456 30.44 -14.24 28.32
N CYS A 457 29.66 -14.07 27.26
CA CYS A 457 29.00 -12.82 26.90
C CYS A 457 27.48 -13.00 27.04
N ALA A 458 26.89 -12.36 28.04
CA ALA A 458 25.47 -12.53 28.39
C ALA A 458 24.79 -11.19 28.69
N GLY A 459 23.45 -11.15 28.60
CA GLY A 459 22.69 -9.91 28.75
C GLY A 459 22.55 -9.13 27.44
N GLY A 460 22.45 -7.81 27.58
CA GLY A 460 22.37 -6.89 26.44
C GLY A 460 21.06 -6.92 25.64
N LYS A 461 21.10 -6.31 24.45
CA LYS A 461 19.94 -6.05 23.58
C LYS A 461 20.31 -6.15 22.11
N TRP A 462 19.31 -6.30 21.26
CA TRP A 462 19.50 -6.18 19.81
C TRP A 462 20.15 -4.86 19.38
N THR A 463 19.79 -3.72 19.99
CA THR A 463 20.42 -2.44 19.63
C THR A 463 21.94 -2.43 19.84
N THR A 464 22.44 -3.10 20.88
CA THR A 464 23.86 -3.03 21.28
C THR A 464 24.66 -4.30 20.92
N TYR A 465 24.09 -5.23 20.14
CA TYR A 465 24.72 -6.52 19.84
C TYR A 465 26.14 -6.39 19.28
N ARG A 466 26.40 -5.35 18.48
CA ARG A 466 27.69 -5.12 17.83
C ARG A 466 28.73 -4.59 18.82
N GLN A 467 28.35 -3.71 19.75
CA GLN A 467 29.22 -3.33 20.86
C GLN A 467 29.52 -4.53 21.76
N MET A 468 28.51 -5.34 22.10
CA MET A 468 28.71 -6.58 22.87
C MET A 468 29.70 -7.52 22.19
N ALA A 469 29.61 -7.64 20.87
CA ALA A 469 30.53 -8.44 20.08
C ALA A 469 31.96 -7.89 20.14
N GLN A 470 32.12 -6.58 19.97
CA GLN A 470 33.41 -5.91 20.08
C GLN A 470 34.06 -6.17 21.44
N ASP A 471 33.33 -5.97 22.54
CA ASP A 471 33.87 -6.14 23.88
C ASP A 471 34.25 -7.60 24.17
N ALA A 472 33.44 -8.55 23.70
CA ALA A 472 33.74 -9.97 23.86
C ALA A 472 34.99 -10.40 23.07
N VAL A 473 35.18 -9.88 21.85
CA VAL A 473 36.37 -10.18 21.04
C VAL A 473 37.61 -9.47 21.59
N ASP A 474 37.48 -8.23 22.08
CA ASP A 474 38.57 -7.50 22.75
C ASP A 474 39.05 -8.26 24.00
N GLU A 475 38.13 -8.72 24.84
CA GLU A 475 38.46 -9.54 26.01
C GLU A 475 39.04 -10.90 25.60
N ALA A 476 38.52 -11.54 24.55
CA ALA A 476 39.04 -12.81 24.05
C ALA A 476 40.49 -12.70 23.55
N ILE A 477 40.82 -11.62 22.84
CA ILE A 477 42.19 -11.35 22.38
C ILE A 477 43.15 -11.27 23.56
N SER A 478 42.76 -10.56 24.61
CA SER A 478 43.53 -10.41 25.85
C SER A 478 43.64 -11.73 26.62
N ALA A 479 42.51 -12.39 26.89
CA ALA A 479 42.43 -13.58 27.74
C ALA A 479 43.12 -14.81 27.14
N PHE A 480 43.09 -14.95 25.81
CA PHE A 480 43.64 -16.11 25.10
C PHE A 480 44.94 -15.81 24.34
N ASN A 481 45.51 -14.61 24.51
CA ASN A 481 46.72 -14.14 23.82
C ASN A 481 46.65 -14.31 22.30
N LEU A 482 45.50 -13.97 21.71
CA LEU A 482 45.31 -14.07 20.27
C LEU A 482 45.99 -12.90 19.57
N VAL A 483 46.43 -13.11 18.32
CA VAL A 483 47.08 -12.09 17.51
C VAL A 483 46.17 -11.77 16.32
N PRO A 484 45.41 -10.66 16.36
CA PRO A 484 44.69 -10.16 15.19
C PRO A 484 45.65 -9.95 14.02
N ARG A 485 45.18 -10.23 12.80
CA ARG A 485 46.01 -10.18 11.59
C ARG A 485 45.39 -9.27 10.56
N SER A 486 46.27 -8.59 9.81
CA SER A 486 45.84 -7.97 8.57
C SER A 486 45.49 -9.06 7.58
N VAL A 487 44.24 -9.07 7.11
CA VAL A 487 43.74 -10.03 6.12
C VAL A 487 43.04 -9.29 4.99
N ALA A 488 43.20 -9.79 3.77
CA ALA A 488 42.40 -9.37 2.64
C ALA A 488 41.06 -10.11 2.71
N LEU A 489 39.99 -9.39 2.98
CA LEU A 489 38.65 -9.97 2.98
C LEU A 489 38.17 -10.21 1.55
N PRO A 490 37.50 -11.34 1.26
CA PRO A 490 36.96 -11.62 -0.06
C PRO A 490 35.88 -10.61 -0.45
N ASP A 491 35.69 -10.40 -1.76
CA ASP A 491 34.55 -9.63 -2.26
C ASP A 491 33.26 -10.44 -2.10
N ILE A 492 32.44 -10.07 -1.11
CA ILE A 492 31.14 -10.66 -0.90
C ILE A 492 30.03 -9.92 -1.64
N SER A 493 30.31 -8.75 -2.23
CA SER A 493 29.30 -7.88 -2.84
C SER A 493 28.73 -8.44 -4.15
N GLY A 494 29.52 -9.24 -4.88
CA GLY A 494 29.17 -9.76 -6.20
C GLY A 494 29.27 -8.73 -7.34
N TYR A 495 29.82 -7.54 -7.05
CA TYR A 495 30.03 -6.47 -8.02
C TYR A 495 31.49 -6.33 -8.47
N GLY A 496 32.38 -7.25 -8.08
CA GLY A 496 33.80 -7.22 -8.45
C GLY A 496 34.55 -6.05 -7.82
N LEU A 497 34.22 -5.72 -6.57
CA LEU A 497 34.95 -4.73 -5.81
C LEU A 497 36.30 -5.31 -5.35
N PRO A 498 37.38 -4.51 -5.31
CA PRO A 498 38.61 -4.95 -4.67
C PRO A 498 38.32 -5.26 -3.19
N GLY A 499 38.70 -6.46 -2.74
CA GLY A 499 38.53 -6.89 -1.35
C GLY A 499 39.12 -5.88 -0.36
N SER A 500 38.49 -5.73 0.80
CA SER A 500 38.97 -4.79 1.81
C SER A 500 40.10 -5.40 2.64
N ILE A 501 41.22 -4.68 2.76
CA ILE A 501 42.29 -5.05 3.68
C ILE A 501 41.90 -4.58 5.08
N THR A 502 41.96 -5.47 6.06
CA THR A 502 41.77 -5.16 7.48
C THR A 502 43.13 -4.97 8.15
N ASN A 503 43.18 -4.28 9.27
CA ASN A 503 44.38 -4.03 10.07
C ASN A 503 44.34 -4.74 11.43
N GLY A 504 43.42 -5.70 11.62
CA GLY A 504 43.20 -6.38 12.89
C GLY A 504 42.35 -5.61 13.92
N THR A 505 41.89 -4.39 13.62
CA THR A 505 40.97 -3.64 14.52
C THR A 505 39.50 -3.85 14.16
N CYS A 506 38.60 -3.68 15.14
CA CYS A 506 37.16 -3.71 14.93
C CYS A 506 36.72 -2.70 13.86
N ARG A 507 35.93 -3.17 12.89
CA ARG A 507 35.38 -2.34 11.80
C ARG A 507 33.89 -2.59 11.53
N THR A 508 33.22 -3.29 12.44
CA THR A 508 31.84 -3.77 12.25
C THR A 508 30.81 -2.65 12.19
N LEU A 509 31.14 -1.43 12.66
CA LEU A 509 30.28 -0.24 12.50
C LEU A 509 30.06 0.19 11.04
N THR A 510 30.94 -0.22 10.13
CA THR A 510 30.89 0.18 8.71
C THR A 510 30.99 -1.02 7.77
N THR A 511 30.86 -2.24 8.30
CA THR A 511 30.89 -3.47 7.49
C THR A 511 29.47 -3.79 7.04
N PRO A 512 29.13 -3.64 5.74
CA PRO A 512 27.79 -3.94 5.26
C PRO A 512 27.49 -5.43 5.41
N VAL A 513 26.30 -5.77 5.89
CA VAL A 513 25.86 -7.17 5.93
C VAL A 513 25.42 -7.63 4.54
N LEU A 514 25.29 -8.95 4.37
CA LEU A 514 24.78 -9.55 3.15
C LEU A 514 23.45 -8.89 2.72
N GLY A 515 23.32 -8.53 1.44
CA GLY A 515 22.15 -7.81 0.91
C GLY A 515 22.31 -6.28 0.83
N ALA A 516 23.26 -5.69 1.57
CA ALA A 516 23.32 -4.23 1.72
C ALA A 516 24.04 -3.48 0.58
N HIS A 517 24.89 -4.13 -0.22
CA HIS A 517 25.83 -3.43 -1.11
C HIS A 517 25.10 -2.76 -2.29
N GLY A 518 24.22 -3.51 -2.94
CA GLY A 518 23.42 -3.06 -4.08
C GLY A 518 22.02 -2.54 -3.73
N TYR A 519 21.69 -2.38 -2.44
CA TYR A 519 20.35 -1.96 -2.04
C TYR A 519 20.12 -0.46 -2.29
N SER A 520 19.03 -0.15 -2.97
CA SER A 520 18.44 1.19 -3.09
C SER A 520 16.92 1.11 -3.08
N THR A 521 16.25 2.25 -2.89
CA THR A 521 14.78 2.35 -3.02
C THR A 521 14.28 1.97 -4.43
N SER A 522 15.15 2.06 -5.44
CA SER A 522 14.87 1.65 -6.82
C SER A 522 15.08 0.16 -7.11
N LEU A 523 15.61 -0.62 -6.17
CA LEU A 523 15.92 -2.05 -6.39
C LEU A 523 14.66 -2.86 -6.74
N ALA A 524 13.51 -2.58 -6.12
CA ALA A 524 12.26 -3.27 -6.44
C ALA A 524 11.88 -3.09 -7.92
N SER A 525 11.92 -1.86 -8.44
CA SER A 525 11.67 -1.57 -9.86
C SER A 525 12.71 -2.22 -10.77
N GLN A 526 13.98 -2.28 -10.35
CA GLN A 526 15.04 -2.95 -11.10
C GLN A 526 14.80 -4.47 -11.19
N LEU A 527 14.31 -5.12 -10.13
CA LEU A 527 13.96 -6.54 -10.16
C LEU A 527 12.81 -6.80 -11.14
N MET A 528 11.79 -5.92 -11.16
CA MET A 528 10.65 -6.01 -12.09
C MET A 528 11.03 -5.77 -13.55
N GLU A 529 12.09 -5.00 -13.82
CA GLU A 529 12.62 -4.80 -15.17
C GLU A 529 13.12 -6.12 -15.79
N LEU A 530 13.68 -7.02 -14.97
CA LEU A 530 14.27 -8.28 -15.44
C LEU A 530 13.38 -9.51 -15.23
N HIS A 531 12.50 -9.48 -14.22
CA HIS A 531 11.69 -10.62 -13.81
C HIS A 531 10.20 -10.26 -13.78
N PRO A 532 9.31 -11.09 -14.36
CA PRO A 532 7.87 -10.87 -14.32
C PRO A 532 7.29 -11.25 -12.94
N ILE A 533 7.41 -10.33 -11.98
CA ILE A 533 6.91 -10.48 -10.60
C ILE A 533 6.05 -9.27 -10.20
N ASP A 534 5.10 -9.50 -9.31
CA ASP A 534 4.21 -8.46 -8.80
C ASP A 534 4.99 -7.41 -7.98
N ALA A 535 4.48 -6.17 -7.93
CA ALA A 535 5.16 -5.06 -7.28
C ALA A 535 5.36 -5.24 -5.76
N ASP A 536 4.41 -5.87 -5.08
CA ASP A 536 4.51 -6.20 -3.64
C ASP A 536 5.56 -7.30 -3.38
N VAL A 537 5.67 -8.29 -4.27
CA VAL A 537 6.74 -9.31 -4.23
C VAL A 537 8.10 -8.66 -4.47
N ALA A 538 8.24 -7.80 -5.46
CA ALA A 538 9.49 -7.09 -5.73
C ALA A 538 9.91 -6.21 -4.54
N HIS A 539 8.96 -5.49 -3.93
CA HIS A 539 9.20 -4.70 -2.72
C HIS A 539 9.62 -5.57 -1.53
N HIS A 540 8.93 -6.69 -1.30
CA HIS A 540 9.28 -7.67 -0.26
C HIS A 540 10.69 -8.21 -0.46
N LEU A 541 11.05 -8.64 -1.67
CA LEU A 541 12.37 -9.18 -1.96
C LEU A 541 13.47 -8.12 -1.74
N ALA A 542 13.27 -6.90 -2.24
CA ALA A 542 14.23 -5.81 -2.06
C ALA A 542 14.43 -5.46 -0.57
N THR A 543 13.37 -5.47 0.24
CA THR A 543 13.42 -5.08 1.67
C THR A 543 13.71 -6.24 2.64
N ASN A 544 13.85 -7.48 2.17
CA ASN A 544 14.22 -8.63 3.03
C ASN A 544 15.49 -9.36 2.58
N TYR A 545 15.88 -9.23 1.31
CA TYR A 545 17.11 -9.81 0.77
C TYR A 545 18.08 -8.75 0.26
N GLY A 546 17.64 -7.50 0.05
CA GLY A 546 18.48 -6.47 -0.55
C GLY A 546 18.99 -6.93 -1.91
N ASP A 547 20.27 -6.70 -2.20
CA ASP A 547 20.90 -7.19 -3.44
C ASP A 547 20.83 -8.70 -3.63
N ARG A 548 20.61 -9.50 -2.58
CA ARG A 548 20.43 -10.96 -2.73
C ARG A 548 19.13 -11.33 -3.42
N ALA A 549 18.19 -10.41 -3.58
CA ALA A 549 16.98 -10.65 -4.38
C ALA A 549 17.30 -11.11 -5.80
N TRP A 550 18.41 -10.64 -6.40
CA TRP A 550 18.90 -11.14 -7.69
C TRP A 550 19.20 -12.65 -7.65
N ALA A 551 19.80 -13.13 -6.57
CA ALA A 551 20.11 -14.56 -6.39
C ALA A 551 18.86 -15.40 -6.08
N VAL A 552 17.85 -14.82 -5.42
CA VAL A 552 16.55 -15.48 -5.20
C VAL A 552 15.88 -15.74 -6.55
N LEU A 553 15.91 -14.77 -7.47
CA LEU A 553 15.23 -14.87 -8.77
C LEU A 553 16.06 -15.57 -9.86
N ALA A 554 17.37 -15.72 -9.68
CA ALA A 554 18.29 -16.29 -10.67
C ALA A 554 17.97 -17.73 -11.11
N PHE A 555 17.28 -18.51 -10.27
CA PHE A 555 17.01 -19.94 -10.51
C PHE A 555 15.55 -20.23 -10.86
N THR A 556 14.79 -19.21 -11.28
CA THR A 556 13.35 -19.36 -11.54
C THR A 556 13.07 -20.15 -12.83
N SER A 557 12.62 -21.40 -12.72
CA SER A 557 11.89 -22.09 -13.79
C SER A 557 10.42 -21.63 -13.80
N ARG A 558 9.68 -21.87 -14.90
CA ARG A 558 8.22 -21.63 -14.95
C ARG A 558 7.55 -22.25 -13.71
N GLY A 559 6.99 -21.43 -12.82
CA GLY A 559 6.36 -21.82 -11.55
C GLY A 559 7.01 -21.31 -10.27
N SER A 560 8.30 -20.90 -10.29
CA SER A 560 9.04 -20.51 -9.07
C SER A 560 8.64 -19.15 -8.47
N THR A 561 7.83 -18.37 -9.17
CA THR A 561 7.25 -17.09 -8.70
C THR A 561 5.86 -17.27 -8.06
N ALA A 562 5.38 -18.51 -7.92
CA ALA A 562 4.12 -18.79 -7.24
C ALA A 562 4.19 -18.40 -5.76
N ARG A 563 3.13 -17.76 -5.27
CA ARG A 563 2.99 -17.37 -3.86
C ARG A 563 2.73 -18.59 -2.98
N LEU A 564 3.36 -18.63 -1.81
CA LEU A 564 3.12 -19.65 -0.78
C LEU A 564 1.73 -19.50 -0.14
N ALA A 565 1.26 -18.25 -0.01
CA ALA A 565 -0.07 -17.91 0.48
C ALA A 565 -0.58 -16.70 -0.34
N PRO A 566 -1.83 -16.71 -0.84
CA PRO A 566 -2.32 -15.67 -1.76
C PRO A 566 -2.20 -14.23 -1.24
N SER A 567 -2.47 -14.01 0.04
CA SER A 567 -2.47 -12.67 0.67
C SER A 567 -1.08 -12.16 1.07
N PHE A 568 -0.01 -12.93 0.82
CA PHE A 568 1.34 -12.59 1.24
C PHE A 568 2.32 -12.59 0.06
N PRO A 569 3.38 -11.77 0.09
CA PRO A 569 4.35 -11.64 -1.00
C PRO A 569 5.42 -12.74 -1.01
N PHE A 570 5.24 -13.82 -0.24
CA PHE A 570 6.23 -14.91 -0.14
C PHE A 570 6.12 -15.87 -1.31
N ILE A 571 7.23 -16.16 -1.97
CA ILE A 571 7.25 -17.03 -3.16
C ILE A 571 8.10 -18.29 -2.97
N GLU A 572 7.84 -19.32 -3.78
CA GLU A 572 8.59 -20.58 -3.73
C GLU A 572 10.11 -20.41 -3.93
N ALA A 573 10.52 -19.45 -4.76
CA ALA A 573 11.94 -19.15 -4.98
C ALA A 573 12.70 -18.80 -3.69
N GLU A 574 12.03 -18.20 -2.70
CA GLU A 574 12.63 -17.91 -1.40
C GLU A 574 12.96 -19.17 -0.62
N LEU A 575 12.13 -20.22 -0.69
CA LEU A 575 12.37 -21.49 -0.02
C LEU A 575 13.59 -22.22 -0.62
N ARG A 576 13.69 -22.19 -1.95
CA ARG A 576 14.84 -22.77 -2.67
C ARG A 576 16.12 -22.00 -2.34
N HIS A 577 16.05 -20.66 -2.33
CA HIS A 577 17.17 -19.84 -1.89
C HIS A 577 17.56 -20.11 -0.43
N ALA A 578 16.58 -20.24 0.46
CA ALA A 578 16.79 -20.53 1.87
C ALA A 578 17.56 -21.85 2.09
N ALA A 579 17.18 -22.92 1.40
CA ALA A 579 17.86 -24.21 1.47
C ALA A 579 19.28 -24.15 0.89
N ARG A 580 19.45 -23.51 -0.27
CA ARG A 580 20.72 -23.48 -1.00
C ARG A 580 21.75 -22.51 -0.42
N SER A 581 21.30 -21.37 0.10
CA SER A 581 22.16 -20.21 0.40
C SER A 581 22.02 -19.67 1.82
N GLU A 582 20.98 -20.06 2.56
CA GLU A 582 20.71 -19.50 3.91
C GLU A 582 20.64 -20.55 5.02
N ALA A 583 21.20 -21.74 4.77
CA ALA A 583 21.33 -22.84 5.72
C ALA A 583 20.01 -23.34 6.32
N ALA A 584 18.87 -23.15 5.65
CA ALA A 584 17.60 -23.72 6.10
C ALA A 584 17.64 -25.25 5.97
N CYS A 585 17.49 -25.95 7.09
CA CYS A 585 17.58 -27.41 7.18
C CYS A 585 16.24 -28.07 7.57
N THR A 586 15.25 -27.28 8.01
CA THR A 586 13.91 -27.74 8.41
C THR A 586 12.82 -26.84 7.83
N ALA A 587 11.57 -27.30 7.80
CA ALA A 587 10.44 -26.49 7.36
C ALA A 587 10.20 -25.27 8.29
N ALA A 588 10.41 -25.44 9.60
CA ALA A 588 10.35 -24.35 10.58
C ALA A 588 11.42 -23.27 10.33
N ASP A 589 12.63 -23.64 9.87
CA ASP A 589 13.67 -22.68 9.50
C ASP A 589 13.19 -21.73 8.41
N ALA A 590 12.59 -22.30 7.37
CA ALA A 590 12.14 -21.55 6.20
C ALA A 590 10.88 -20.72 6.52
N ILE A 591 9.79 -21.36 6.97
CA ILE A 591 8.49 -20.70 7.11
C ILE A 591 8.44 -19.67 8.24
N SER A 592 9.31 -19.80 9.25
CA SER A 592 9.27 -18.94 10.44
C SER A 592 10.42 -17.93 10.50
N ARG A 593 11.61 -18.24 9.97
CA ARG A 593 12.78 -17.36 10.10
C ARG A 593 13.26 -16.74 8.79
N ARG A 594 13.08 -17.44 7.66
CA ARG A 594 13.42 -16.91 6.32
C ARG A 594 12.27 -16.09 5.73
N THR A 595 11.08 -16.69 5.56
CA THR A 595 9.88 -15.97 5.09
C THR A 595 9.12 -15.30 6.22
N ARG A 596 9.06 -15.96 7.39
CA ARG A 596 8.38 -15.48 8.61
C ARG A 596 6.86 -15.48 8.54
N LEU A 597 6.28 -16.22 7.61
CA LEU A 597 4.82 -16.38 7.48
C LEU A 597 4.19 -16.82 8.82
N ALA A 598 4.82 -17.73 9.56
CA ALA A 598 4.33 -18.17 10.88
C ALA A 598 4.30 -17.08 11.96
N PHE A 599 5.06 -15.98 11.80
CA PHE A 599 4.99 -14.82 12.69
C PHE A 599 3.94 -13.79 12.26
N LEU A 600 3.52 -13.83 10.99
CA LEU A 600 2.52 -12.91 10.45
C LEU A 600 1.10 -13.47 10.60
N ASP A 601 0.92 -14.74 10.24
CA ASP A 601 -0.36 -15.44 10.29
C ASP A 601 -0.12 -16.96 10.38
N VAL A 602 -0.48 -17.53 11.53
CA VAL A 602 -0.24 -18.95 11.81
C VAL A 602 -1.14 -19.87 10.99
N ASP A 603 -2.35 -19.42 10.62
CA ASP A 603 -3.28 -20.20 9.80
C ASP A 603 -2.84 -20.18 8.34
N ALA A 604 -2.43 -19.02 7.81
CA ALA A 604 -1.83 -18.95 6.48
C ALA A 604 -0.55 -19.81 6.39
N ALA A 605 0.25 -19.85 7.46
CA ALA A 605 1.42 -20.71 7.55
C ALA A 605 1.04 -22.20 7.55
N LEU A 606 -0.02 -22.60 8.26
CA LEU A 606 -0.54 -23.97 8.26
C LEU A 606 -0.96 -24.39 6.84
N HIS A 607 -1.69 -23.54 6.13
CA HIS A 607 -2.14 -23.85 4.76
C HIS A 607 -0.97 -23.87 3.75
N ALA A 608 0.05 -23.05 3.94
CA ALA A 608 1.25 -23.06 3.11
C ALA A 608 2.21 -24.23 3.40
N LEU A 609 2.14 -24.82 4.61
CA LEU A 609 3.10 -25.81 5.10
C LEU A 609 3.27 -27.04 4.20
N PRO A 610 2.23 -27.66 3.62
CA PRO A 610 2.42 -28.80 2.72
C PRO A 610 3.33 -28.44 1.54
N ARG A 611 3.10 -27.28 0.92
CA ARG A 611 3.90 -26.84 -0.22
C ARG A 611 5.31 -26.46 0.18
N VAL A 612 5.49 -25.86 1.36
CA VAL A 612 6.82 -25.57 1.92
C VAL A 612 7.62 -26.86 2.10
N ILE A 613 7.02 -27.90 2.69
CA ILE A 613 7.67 -29.20 2.87
C ILE A 613 8.02 -29.84 1.54
N ASP A 614 7.14 -29.77 0.54
CA ASP A 614 7.43 -30.35 -0.79
C ASP A 614 8.62 -29.67 -1.46
N VAL A 615 8.67 -28.33 -1.47
CA VAL A 615 9.78 -27.60 -2.06
C VAL A 615 11.09 -27.89 -1.33
N LEU A 616 11.10 -27.91 0.00
CA LEU A 616 12.30 -28.25 0.77
C LEU A 616 12.70 -29.72 0.60
N ALA A 617 11.74 -30.63 0.48
CA ALA A 617 12.01 -32.03 0.21
C ALA A 617 12.67 -32.25 -1.14
N GLU A 618 12.29 -31.48 -2.16
CA GLU A 618 12.97 -31.48 -3.46
C GLU A 618 14.43 -30.99 -3.33
N GLU A 619 14.65 -29.88 -2.62
CA GLU A 619 15.98 -29.26 -2.47
C GLU A 619 16.94 -30.05 -1.58
N LEU A 620 16.42 -30.66 -0.50
CA LEU A 620 17.20 -31.37 0.52
C LEU A 620 17.09 -32.90 0.40
N GLN A 621 16.39 -33.38 -0.63
CA GLN A 621 16.20 -34.79 -0.95
C GLN A 621 15.55 -35.60 0.18
N TRP A 622 14.45 -35.09 0.74
CA TRP A 622 13.72 -35.76 1.82
C TRP A 622 12.80 -36.86 1.30
N GLY A 623 12.87 -38.04 1.93
CA GLY A 623 11.86 -39.08 1.78
C GLY A 623 10.57 -38.79 2.56
N GLU A 624 9.53 -39.59 2.34
CA GLU A 624 8.21 -39.39 2.98
C GLU A 624 8.25 -39.42 4.52
N ALA A 625 9.12 -40.25 5.11
CA ALA A 625 9.29 -40.28 6.58
C ALA A 625 9.80 -38.94 7.12
N ARG A 626 10.74 -38.29 6.41
CA ARG A 626 11.25 -36.96 6.79
C ARG A 626 10.20 -35.88 6.55
N LYS A 627 9.44 -35.93 5.45
CA LYS A 627 8.31 -35.01 5.23
C LYS A 627 7.27 -35.09 6.36
N GLN A 628 6.94 -36.29 6.82
CA GLN A 628 6.02 -36.47 7.94
C GLN A 628 6.60 -35.97 9.27
N HIS A 629 7.90 -36.17 9.50
CA HIS A 629 8.59 -35.60 10.65
C HIS A 629 8.52 -34.07 10.64
N GLU A 630 8.81 -33.44 9.48
CA GLU A 630 8.74 -31.99 9.30
C GLU A 630 7.34 -31.42 9.51
N TRP A 631 6.30 -32.15 9.06
CA TRP A 631 4.91 -31.82 9.34
C TRP A 631 4.65 -31.75 10.85
N THR A 632 4.89 -32.85 11.56
CA THR A 632 4.61 -32.94 13.00
C THR A 632 5.48 -31.99 13.83
N ALA A 633 6.76 -31.85 13.50
CA ALA A 633 7.67 -30.94 14.18
C ALA A 633 7.26 -29.48 13.97
N THR A 634 6.88 -29.10 12.75
CA THR A 634 6.49 -27.72 12.43
C THR A 634 5.14 -27.36 13.03
N LEU A 635 4.16 -28.27 13.08
CA LEU A 635 2.90 -28.05 13.81
C LEU A 635 3.16 -27.83 15.31
N ARG A 636 4.03 -28.64 15.91
CA ARG A 636 4.42 -28.45 17.31
C ARG A 636 5.06 -27.08 17.54
N PHE A 637 5.93 -26.64 16.65
CA PHE A 637 6.51 -25.30 16.70
C PHE A 637 5.43 -24.21 16.55
N MET A 638 4.47 -24.38 15.63
CA MET A 638 3.38 -23.42 15.38
C MET A 638 2.46 -23.23 16.59
N ARG A 639 2.42 -24.18 17.52
CA ARG A 639 1.82 -23.97 18.85
C ARG A 639 2.42 -22.75 19.56
N SER A 640 3.75 -22.58 19.50
CA SER A 640 4.43 -21.40 20.05
C SER A 640 4.13 -20.11 19.27
N MET A 641 3.56 -20.25 18.07
CA MET A 641 3.09 -19.16 17.20
C MET A 641 1.58 -18.85 17.35
N GLY A 642 0.88 -19.55 18.24
CA GLY A 642 -0.54 -19.34 18.53
C GLY A 642 -1.50 -20.25 17.77
N LEU A 643 -1.03 -21.34 17.17
CA LEU A 643 -1.88 -22.40 16.61
C LEU A 643 -2.64 -23.11 17.73
N ASP A 644 -3.95 -23.31 17.56
CA ASP A 644 -4.80 -23.94 18.57
C ASP A 644 -4.47 -25.43 18.76
N GLU A 645 -4.62 -25.93 19.99
CA GLU A 645 -4.29 -27.30 20.39
C GLU A 645 -5.06 -28.36 19.58
N ASP A 646 -6.33 -28.08 19.25
CA ASP A 646 -7.19 -28.98 18.47
C ASP A 646 -6.70 -29.12 17.02
N ARG A 647 -5.96 -28.14 16.50
CA ARG A 647 -5.37 -28.15 15.15
C ARG A 647 -4.04 -28.89 15.07
N LEU A 648 -3.40 -29.22 16.20
CA LEU A 648 -2.13 -29.97 16.21
C LEU A 648 -2.27 -31.42 15.73
N GLY A 649 -3.48 -31.96 15.73
CA GLY A 649 -3.80 -33.31 15.24
C GLY A 649 -4.05 -33.39 13.73
N LEU A 650 -4.07 -32.26 13.02
CA LEU A 650 -4.36 -32.24 11.59
C LEU A 650 -3.31 -33.00 10.78
N THR A 651 -3.78 -33.80 9.84
CA THR A 651 -2.94 -34.49 8.86
C THR A 651 -2.64 -33.58 7.68
N ARG A 652 -1.54 -33.89 6.97
CA ARG A 652 -1.14 -33.16 5.78
C ARG A 652 -2.21 -33.28 4.68
N GLU A 653 -2.81 -34.45 4.54
CA GLU A 653 -3.85 -34.75 3.55
C GLU A 653 -5.13 -33.95 3.81
N GLU A 654 -5.54 -33.77 5.07
CA GLU A 654 -6.71 -32.96 5.44
C GLU A 654 -6.55 -31.49 5.02
N VAL A 655 -5.35 -30.92 5.20
CA VAL A 655 -5.06 -29.53 4.78
C VAL A 655 -5.03 -29.40 3.26
N VAL A 656 -4.39 -30.33 2.55
CA VAL A 656 -4.30 -30.31 1.08
C VAL A 656 -5.67 -30.49 0.41
N SER A 657 -6.52 -31.35 0.99
CA SER A 657 -7.86 -31.64 0.46
C SER A 657 -8.90 -30.54 0.77
N GLY A 658 -8.52 -29.48 1.48
CA GLY A 658 -9.41 -28.35 1.79
C GLY A 658 -10.47 -28.64 2.86
N HIS A 659 -10.36 -29.75 3.59
CA HIS A 659 -11.31 -30.13 4.65
C HIS A 659 -11.12 -29.34 5.96
N VAL A 660 -10.10 -28.49 6.04
CA VAL A 660 -9.80 -27.67 7.22
C VAL A 660 -10.53 -26.33 7.11
N ARG A 661 -11.50 -26.11 8.01
CA ARG A 661 -12.22 -24.84 8.13
C ARG A 661 -11.25 -23.72 8.55
N ALA A 662 -11.22 -22.64 7.78
CA ALA A 662 -10.60 -21.39 8.22
C ALA A 662 -11.19 -20.98 9.57
N ARG A 663 -10.36 -20.42 10.47
CA ARG A 663 -10.84 -19.79 11.70
C ARG A 663 -11.84 -18.71 11.29
N ARG A 664 -12.98 -18.58 12.00
CA ARG A 664 -14.02 -17.59 11.67
C ARG A 664 -13.38 -16.23 11.43
N GLY A 665 -13.31 -15.82 10.16
CA GLY A 665 -13.05 -14.44 9.79
C GLY A 665 -14.24 -13.60 10.25
N LEU A 666 -13.95 -12.39 10.70
CA LEU A 666 -14.93 -11.40 11.14
C LEU A 666 -16.08 -11.27 10.11
N GLY A 667 -17.29 -11.69 10.52
CA GLY A 667 -18.54 -11.30 9.87
C GLY A 667 -19.51 -12.40 9.42
N GLU A 668 -19.80 -13.43 10.21
CA GLU A 668 -21.01 -14.26 10.01
C GLU A 668 -21.65 -14.65 11.36
N GLU A 669 -22.83 -14.10 11.66
CA GLU A 669 -23.69 -14.56 12.75
C GLU A 669 -24.49 -15.80 12.29
N GLN A 670 -24.49 -16.85 13.12
CA GLN A 670 -25.20 -18.09 12.87
C GLN A 670 -26.71 -17.95 13.15
N GLY A 671 -27.54 -18.27 12.15
CA GLY A 671 -28.90 -18.76 12.36
C GLY A 671 -28.92 -20.28 12.28
N GLU A 672 -29.44 -20.93 13.32
CA GLU A 672 -29.65 -22.38 13.39
C GLU A 672 -30.75 -22.85 12.41
N GLY A 673 -30.59 -24.06 11.86
CA GLY A 673 -31.61 -24.75 11.10
C GLY A 673 -31.19 -26.15 10.65
N GLU A 674 -31.71 -27.17 11.32
CA GLU A 674 -31.58 -28.59 10.97
C GLU A 674 -32.30 -28.98 9.66
N SER A 675 -31.74 -30.01 8.99
CA SER A 675 -32.35 -31.01 8.07
C SER A 675 -31.39 -31.25 6.90
N GLY A 676 -31.10 -32.44 6.38
CA GLY A 676 -31.63 -33.80 6.57
C GLY A 676 -31.64 -34.51 5.20
N GLY A 677 -30.73 -35.47 4.99
CA GLY A 677 -30.70 -36.42 3.84
C GLY A 677 -30.23 -35.84 2.49
N GLY A 678 -29.52 -36.52 1.60
CA GLY A 678 -29.10 -37.92 1.48
C GLY A 678 -29.13 -38.34 0.00
N ARG A 679 -27.97 -38.78 -0.56
CA ARG A 679 -27.79 -39.55 -1.82
C ARG A 679 -28.19 -38.85 -3.14
N SER A 680 -27.66 -39.13 -4.33
CA SER A 680 -26.53 -39.91 -4.88
C SER A 680 -26.56 -39.72 -6.41
N GLY A 681 -25.40 -39.55 -7.05
CA GLY A 681 -25.03 -39.98 -8.42
C GLY A 681 -25.90 -39.60 -9.65
N ILE A 682 -25.28 -39.04 -10.69
CA ILE A 682 -24.83 -39.75 -11.91
C ILE A 682 -24.33 -38.73 -12.98
N GLU A 683 -23.37 -39.24 -13.73
CA GLU A 683 -22.56 -38.76 -14.86
C GLU A 683 -23.18 -37.81 -15.90
N SER A 684 -22.29 -36.99 -16.46
CA SER A 684 -22.43 -36.20 -17.69
C SER A 684 -22.62 -37.08 -18.94
N PRO A 685 -23.21 -36.53 -20.03
CA PRO A 685 -22.35 -36.16 -21.15
C PRO A 685 -22.75 -34.85 -21.86
N VAL A 686 -21.76 -34.22 -22.49
CA VAL A 686 -21.86 -33.07 -23.40
C VAL A 686 -22.41 -33.54 -24.76
N PRO A 687 -23.31 -32.79 -25.44
CA PRO A 687 -22.88 -32.11 -26.67
C PRO A 687 -23.57 -30.76 -27.01
N GLU A 688 -22.75 -29.93 -27.67
CA GLU A 688 -23.03 -29.00 -28.78
C GLU A 688 -23.99 -27.81 -28.69
N ILE A 689 -23.57 -26.79 -29.44
CA ILE A 689 -23.95 -25.38 -29.50
C ILE A 689 -25.16 -25.21 -30.42
N GLU A 690 -26.19 -24.47 -30.00
CA GLU A 690 -26.96 -23.61 -30.91
C GLU A 690 -27.73 -22.50 -30.18
N SER A 691 -27.90 -21.40 -30.90
CA SER A 691 -28.41 -20.07 -30.53
C SER A 691 -29.87 -20.01 -30.05
N GLY A 692 -30.14 -19.19 -29.04
CA GLY A 692 -31.51 -18.80 -28.66
C GLY A 692 -31.53 -17.63 -27.68
N ALA A 693 -32.24 -16.57 -28.05
CA ALA A 693 -32.26 -15.28 -27.38
C ALA A 693 -33.12 -15.23 -26.10
N LEU A 694 -32.59 -14.48 -25.11
CA LEU A 694 -33.27 -13.53 -24.22
C LEU A 694 -34.54 -13.97 -23.46
N SER A 695 -34.32 -14.47 -22.24
CA SER A 695 -35.04 -14.00 -21.05
C SER A 695 -34.14 -14.21 -19.82
N ARG A 696 -33.49 -13.14 -19.35
CA ARG A 696 -32.69 -13.18 -18.12
C ARG A 696 -33.50 -12.56 -16.97
N ASP A 697 -34.11 -13.44 -16.19
CA ASP A 697 -34.61 -13.14 -14.86
C ASP A 697 -33.47 -12.73 -13.93
N ALA A 698 -33.79 -11.91 -12.93
CA ALA A 698 -32.94 -11.22 -11.96
C ALA A 698 -31.99 -12.10 -11.11
N ALA A 699 -31.85 -13.39 -11.40
CA ALA A 699 -30.97 -14.32 -10.71
C ALA A 699 -29.59 -14.49 -11.40
N GLN A 700 -29.37 -13.92 -12.59
CA GLN A 700 -28.12 -14.10 -13.35
C GLN A 700 -27.08 -12.96 -13.19
N GLU A 701 -27.38 -11.87 -12.48
CA GLU A 701 -26.38 -10.87 -12.07
C GLU A 701 -25.47 -11.36 -10.93
N GLU A 702 -25.84 -12.45 -10.24
CA GLU A 702 -25.10 -12.97 -9.09
C GLU A 702 -23.82 -13.74 -9.46
N GLN A 703 -23.67 -14.18 -10.72
CA GLN A 703 -22.60 -15.10 -11.14
C GLN A 703 -21.44 -14.46 -11.92
N LEU A 704 -21.48 -13.15 -12.19
CA LEU A 704 -20.41 -12.43 -12.89
C LEU A 704 -19.63 -11.44 -12.01
N SER A 705 -19.91 -11.38 -10.71
CA SER A 705 -19.17 -10.52 -9.78
C SER A 705 -17.97 -11.26 -9.17
N GLY A 706 -16.84 -11.21 -9.88
CA GLY A 706 -15.55 -11.64 -9.33
C GLY A 706 -15.23 -10.84 -8.06
N GLY A 707 -15.26 -11.51 -6.91
CA GLY A 707 -14.64 -11.04 -5.64
C GLY A 707 -15.19 -9.77 -4.98
N ARG A 708 -16.26 -9.13 -5.48
CA ARG A 708 -16.82 -7.90 -4.87
C ARG A 708 -17.82 -8.21 -3.74
N PRO A 709 -17.85 -7.45 -2.64
CA PRO A 709 -18.80 -7.69 -1.54
C PRO A 709 -20.25 -7.44 -1.99
N GLN A 710 -21.19 -8.28 -1.51
CA GLN A 710 -22.60 -8.28 -1.93
C GLN A 710 -23.29 -6.95 -1.62
N ARG A 711 -24.10 -6.46 -2.58
CA ARG A 711 -24.86 -5.21 -2.51
C ARG A 711 -26.19 -5.40 -1.77
N VAL A 712 -26.52 -4.43 -0.91
CA VAL A 712 -27.80 -4.37 -0.19
C VAL A 712 -28.69 -3.28 -0.78
N SER A 713 -29.97 -3.61 -1.01
CA SER A 713 -30.97 -2.68 -1.58
C SER A 713 -31.17 -1.44 -0.70
N CYS A 714 -31.34 -0.28 -1.34
CA CYS A 714 -31.50 1.03 -0.71
C CYS A 714 -32.97 1.50 -0.67
N HIS A 715 -33.29 2.43 0.22
CA HIS A 715 -34.62 3.05 0.27
C HIS A 715 -34.76 4.07 -0.86
N GLY A 716 -35.91 4.05 -1.54
CA GLY A 716 -36.30 5.01 -2.57
C GLY A 716 -37.10 6.19 -2.02
N PRO A 717 -37.49 7.15 -2.90
CA PRO A 717 -38.27 8.33 -2.51
C PRO A 717 -39.67 8.01 -1.97
N ARG A 718 -40.17 6.79 -2.22
CA ARG A 718 -41.46 6.27 -1.72
C ARG A 718 -41.38 5.67 -0.31
N GLY A 719 -40.21 5.68 0.32
CA GLY A 719 -39.98 5.13 1.67
C GLY A 719 -39.82 3.61 1.74
N THR A 720 -40.05 2.91 0.64
CA THR A 720 -39.83 1.46 0.48
C THR A 720 -38.42 1.17 -0.06
N LEU A 721 -37.98 -0.08 0.06
CA LEU A 721 -36.76 -0.54 -0.61
C LEU A 721 -36.98 -0.54 -2.13
N LEU A 722 -35.99 -0.09 -2.90
CA LEU A 722 -36.06 -0.09 -4.37
C LEU A 722 -36.34 -1.48 -4.95
N SER A 723 -35.83 -2.53 -4.31
CA SER A 723 -36.10 -3.93 -4.70
C SER A 723 -37.55 -4.36 -4.52
N HIS A 724 -38.35 -3.63 -3.74
CA HIS A 724 -39.78 -3.90 -3.50
C HIS A 724 -40.66 -2.78 -4.06
N SER A 725 -40.13 -1.92 -4.93
CA SER A 725 -40.82 -0.73 -5.43
C SER A 725 -40.94 -0.77 -6.96
N PRO A 726 -41.96 -1.45 -7.51
CA PRO A 726 -42.17 -1.51 -8.96
C PRO A 726 -42.43 -0.13 -9.59
N ASP A 727 -42.84 0.85 -8.79
CA ASP A 727 -43.05 2.23 -9.24
C ASP A 727 -41.74 3.02 -9.40
N ASP A 728 -40.65 2.57 -8.77
CA ASP A 728 -39.31 3.15 -8.91
C ASP A 728 -38.49 2.48 -10.04
N GLU A 729 -39.06 1.49 -10.76
CA GLU A 729 -38.40 0.79 -11.87
C GLU A 729 -38.60 1.48 -13.22
N LEU A 730 -37.56 1.46 -14.06
CA LEU A 730 -37.66 1.90 -15.45
C LEU A 730 -38.48 0.90 -16.26
N ARG A 731 -39.32 1.41 -17.18
CA ARG A 731 -40.09 0.55 -18.09
C ARG A 731 -39.52 0.63 -19.50
N TYR A 732 -38.76 -0.40 -19.84
CA TYR A 732 -38.18 -0.57 -21.16
C TYR A 732 -39.26 -0.93 -22.19
N GLY A 733 -39.11 -0.40 -23.40
CA GLY A 733 -39.87 -0.78 -24.58
C GLY A 733 -39.18 -1.90 -25.35
N HIS A 734 -39.98 -2.79 -25.92
CA HIS A 734 -39.52 -3.82 -26.85
C HIS A 734 -40.33 -3.75 -28.16
N PRO A 735 -40.16 -2.69 -28.97
CA PRO A 735 -40.74 -2.67 -30.31
C PRO A 735 -40.03 -3.71 -31.19
N SER A 736 -40.48 -4.96 -31.11
CA SER A 736 -39.85 -6.14 -31.72
C SER A 736 -39.75 -6.08 -33.26
N GLU A 737 -40.56 -5.24 -33.89
CA GLU A 737 -40.61 -5.03 -35.34
C GLU A 737 -39.68 -3.89 -35.83
N ILE A 738 -39.00 -3.17 -34.92
CA ILE A 738 -38.20 -2.00 -35.24
C ILE A 738 -36.71 -2.27 -34.96
N SER A 739 -35.88 -2.11 -36.00
CA SER A 739 -34.42 -2.24 -35.87
C SER A 739 -33.86 -1.11 -35.00
N TYR A 740 -32.93 -1.46 -34.10
CA TYR A 740 -32.22 -0.48 -33.28
C TYR A 740 -31.31 0.38 -34.17
N PRO A 741 -31.25 1.71 -33.99
CA PRO A 741 -30.44 2.56 -34.85
C PRO A 741 -28.95 2.30 -34.63
N THR A 742 -28.19 2.27 -35.73
CA THR A 742 -26.74 2.18 -35.71
C THR A 742 -26.14 3.53 -35.30
N PRO A 743 -25.24 3.57 -34.30
CA PRO A 743 -24.52 4.79 -33.96
C PRO A 743 -23.69 5.29 -35.14
N PHE A 744 -23.64 6.61 -35.30
CA PHE A 744 -22.72 7.23 -36.25
C PHE A 744 -21.28 7.16 -35.75
N ILE A 745 -21.09 7.30 -34.43
CA ILE A 745 -19.83 7.09 -33.71
C ILE A 745 -20.07 6.28 -32.46
N GLY A 746 -19.03 5.58 -32.04
CA GLY A 746 -19.02 4.73 -30.88
C GLY A 746 -19.73 3.43 -31.16
N SER A 747 -19.97 2.68 -30.10
CA SER A 747 -20.61 1.37 -30.19
C SER A 747 -21.22 0.98 -28.87
N HIS A 748 -22.48 0.58 -28.90
CA HIS A 748 -23.14 -0.04 -27.75
C HIS A 748 -22.39 -1.31 -27.33
N ARG A 749 -21.99 -2.12 -28.31
CA ARG A 749 -21.27 -3.37 -28.10
C ARG A 749 -19.88 -3.14 -27.52
N ALA A 750 -19.09 -2.21 -28.05
CA ALA A 750 -17.74 -1.95 -27.54
C ALA A 750 -17.76 -1.34 -26.13
N LEU A 751 -18.71 -0.45 -25.85
CA LEU A 751 -18.89 0.14 -24.53
C LEU A 751 -19.46 -0.86 -23.50
N GLY A 752 -20.21 -1.86 -23.95
CA GLY A 752 -21.00 -2.74 -23.08
C GLY A 752 -22.33 -2.11 -22.63
N ALA A 753 -22.86 -1.16 -23.40
CA ALA A 753 -24.15 -0.52 -23.12
C ALA A 753 -25.32 -1.33 -23.71
N GLU A 754 -26.41 -1.43 -22.96
CA GLU A 754 -27.63 -2.12 -23.41
C GLU A 754 -28.39 -1.29 -24.46
N GLN A 755 -28.82 -1.97 -25.53
CA GLN A 755 -29.71 -1.41 -26.55
C GLN A 755 -31.16 -1.50 -26.08
N THR A 756 -31.63 -0.44 -25.45
CA THR A 756 -33.00 -0.38 -24.92
C THR A 756 -33.79 0.77 -25.52
N TRP A 757 -35.08 0.57 -25.74
CA TRP A 757 -36.01 1.62 -26.13
C TRP A 757 -36.75 2.17 -24.92
N MET A 758 -37.00 3.48 -24.89
CA MET A 758 -37.68 4.14 -23.78
C MET A 758 -38.76 5.10 -24.27
N THR A 759 -39.94 5.06 -23.65
CA THR A 759 -40.91 6.16 -23.75
C THR A 759 -40.60 7.21 -22.69
N ALA A 760 -41.10 8.44 -22.85
CA ALA A 760 -40.97 9.48 -21.82
C ALA A 760 -41.50 9.01 -20.45
N ASP A 761 -42.65 8.33 -20.42
CA ASP A 761 -43.19 7.72 -19.19
C ASP A 761 -42.32 6.59 -18.65
N GLY A 762 -41.80 5.72 -19.52
CA GLY A 762 -40.93 4.61 -19.09
C GLY A 762 -39.62 5.08 -18.48
N ARG A 763 -39.08 6.21 -18.98
CA ARG A 763 -37.81 6.80 -18.54
C ARG A 763 -37.93 7.73 -17.33
N TYR A 764 -38.93 8.62 -17.32
CA TYR A 764 -39.07 9.66 -16.30
C TYR A 764 -40.30 9.49 -15.40
N GLY A 765 -41.20 8.56 -15.70
CA GLY A 765 -42.38 8.26 -14.87
C GLY A 765 -42.04 7.94 -13.40
N PRO A 766 -41.03 7.10 -13.11
CA PRO A 766 -40.58 6.85 -11.72
C PRO A 766 -40.17 8.11 -10.94
N TYR A 767 -39.80 9.16 -11.67
CA TYR A 767 -39.19 10.40 -11.16
C TYR A 767 -40.13 11.61 -11.22
N GLY A 768 -41.42 11.40 -11.50
CA GLY A 768 -42.44 12.43 -11.43
C GLY A 768 -43.03 12.87 -12.77
N PHE A 769 -42.62 12.29 -13.90
CA PHE A 769 -43.26 12.59 -15.18
C PHE A 769 -44.68 12.01 -15.22
N GLY A 770 -45.66 12.85 -15.56
CA GLY A 770 -47.06 12.44 -15.71
C GLY A 770 -47.82 12.17 -14.40
N GLU A 771 -47.25 12.44 -13.21
CA GLU A 771 -47.93 12.26 -11.90
C GLU A 771 -49.17 13.15 -11.71
N ASP A 772 -49.23 14.28 -12.41
CA ASP A 772 -50.38 15.19 -12.38
C ASP A 772 -51.53 14.76 -13.30
N THR A 773 -51.36 13.67 -14.07
CA THR A 773 -52.40 13.16 -14.97
C THR A 773 -53.24 12.08 -14.29
N ASP A 774 -54.56 12.08 -14.53
CA ASP A 774 -55.49 11.06 -14.01
C ASP A 774 -55.24 9.64 -14.60
N LYS A 775 -54.28 9.51 -15.52
CA LYS A 775 -53.93 8.28 -16.24
C LYS A 775 -52.72 7.55 -15.65
N ASN A 776 -52.08 8.08 -14.60
CA ASN A 776 -50.88 7.49 -14.02
C ASN A 776 -51.24 6.40 -12.99
N ASN A 777 -50.69 5.19 -13.17
CA ASN A 777 -50.88 4.04 -12.28
C ASN A 777 -49.83 3.94 -11.15
N ARG A 778 -48.85 4.86 -11.07
CA ARG A 778 -47.81 4.87 -10.03
C ARG A 778 -48.26 5.61 -8.77
N SER A 779 -47.76 5.20 -7.61
CA SER A 779 -47.96 5.91 -6.35
C SER A 779 -47.34 7.32 -6.42
N ARG A 780 -48.11 8.34 -6.02
CA ARG A 780 -47.64 9.73 -5.95
C ARG A 780 -46.61 9.92 -4.84
N VAL A 781 -45.58 10.73 -5.11
CA VAL A 781 -44.56 11.13 -4.14
C VAL A 781 -44.74 12.59 -3.78
N ASN A 782 -44.67 12.91 -2.49
CA ASN A 782 -44.57 14.30 -2.05
C ASN A 782 -43.11 14.75 -2.17
N TRP A 783 -42.71 15.21 -3.36
CA TRP A 783 -41.32 15.56 -3.66
C TRP A 783 -40.74 16.59 -2.70
N ASP A 784 -41.52 17.58 -2.25
CA ASP A 784 -41.05 18.61 -1.31
C ASP A 784 -40.64 18.06 0.07
N GLN A 785 -41.08 16.84 0.41
CA GLN A 785 -40.70 16.14 1.66
C GLN A 785 -39.54 15.15 1.47
N VAL A 786 -39.10 14.90 0.23
CA VAL A 786 -37.98 14.00 -0.04
C VAL A 786 -36.66 14.69 0.27
N SER A 787 -35.81 14.07 1.10
CA SER A 787 -34.42 14.51 1.26
C SER A 787 -33.47 13.59 0.51
N TRP A 788 -33.06 14.01 -0.68
CA TRP A 788 -32.13 13.25 -1.50
C TRP A 788 -30.77 13.01 -0.83
N GLY A 789 -30.29 13.96 0.00
CA GLY A 789 -29.08 13.79 0.78
C GLY A 789 -29.21 12.69 1.84
N GLN A 790 -30.36 12.61 2.52
CA GLN A 790 -30.62 11.54 3.49
C GLN A 790 -30.73 10.17 2.82
N LEU A 791 -31.39 10.08 1.66
CA LEU A 791 -31.51 8.82 0.91
C LEU A 791 -30.14 8.29 0.46
N GLN A 792 -29.31 9.17 -0.10
CA GLN A 792 -27.95 8.80 -0.53
C GLN A 792 -27.06 8.39 0.65
N ASN A 793 -27.08 9.15 1.74
CA ASN A 793 -26.32 8.82 2.95
C ASN A 793 -26.79 7.51 3.58
N GLY A 794 -28.10 7.31 3.68
CA GLY A 794 -28.69 6.06 4.17
C GLY A 794 -28.31 4.87 3.28
N CYS A 795 -28.27 5.06 1.97
CA CYS A 795 -27.84 4.03 1.02
C CYS A 795 -26.36 3.66 1.17
N PHE A 796 -25.49 4.67 1.31
CA PHE A 796 -24.07 4.46 1.59
C PHE A 796 -23.85 3.72 2.91
N GLU A 797 -24.48 4.13 4.01
CA GLU A 797 -24.31 3.45 5.31
C GLU A 797 -24.79 1.99 5.26
N ARG A 798 -25.87 1.68 4.52
CA ARG A 798 -26.36 0.30 4.29
C ARG A 798 -25.38 -0.57 3.49
N ASN A 799 -24.49 0.05 2.71
CA ASN A 799 -23.55 -0.62 1.82
C ASN A 799 -22.09 -0.36 2.20
N ARG A 800 -21.84 0.19 3.40
CA ARG A 800 -20.54 0.69 3.85
C ARG A 800 -19.45 -0.39 3.82
N HIS A 801 -19.81 -1.65 4.02
CA HIS A 801 -18.92 -2.81 3.98
C HIS A 801 -18.28 -3.06 2.61
N ARG A 802 -18.81 -2.47 1.53
CA ARG A 802 -18.32 -2.63 0.15
C ARG A 802 -17.16 -1.69 -0.18
N PHE A 803 -17.02 -0.60 0.57
CA PHE A 803 -16.05 0.46 0.31
C PHE A 803 -14.78 0.30 1.14
N LEU A 804 -13.67 0.87 0.68
CA LEU A 804 -12.40 0.83 1.41
C LEU A 804 -12.49 1.51 2.79
N PRO A 805 -11.77 1.03 3.82
CA PRO A 805 -11.73 1.70 5.12
C PRO A 805 -11.25 3.16 5.06
N ALA A 806 -10.45 3.52 4.05
CA ALA A 806 -9.97 4.89 3.83
C ALA A 806 -11.05 5.86 3.30
N THR A 807 -12.13 5.35 2.68
CA THR A 807 -13.29 6.14 2.22
C THR A 807 -14.39 6.25 3.29
N SER A 808 -14.07 5.94 4.56
CA SER A 808 -15.01 5.83 5.70
C SER A 808 -15.45 7.15 6.34
N ILE A 809 -15.13 8.29 5.74
CA ILE A 809 -15.73 9.58 6.14
C ILE A 809 -17.17 9.57 5.59
N SER A 810 -18.14 9.38 6.48
CA SER A 810 -19.56 9.55 6.15
C SER A 810 -19.72 10.92 5.48
N SER A 811 -20.45 10.98 4.36
CA SER A 811 -20.89 12.22 3.71
C SER A 811 -21.97 12.89 4.57
N GLY A 812 -21.67 13.09 5.86
CA GLY A 812 -22.53 13.77 6.82
C GLY A 812 -23.12 15.02 6.18
N ASN A 813 -24.36 15.34 6.55
CA ASN A 813 -25.21 16.29 5.84
C ASN A 813 -24.41 17.44 5.17
N LEU A 814 -24.24 17.35 3.85
CA LEU A 814 -23.39 18.24 3.03
C LEU A 814 -23.74 19.73 3.22
N THR A 815 -24.94 20.01 3.75
CA THR A 815 -25.47 21.36 3.98
C THR A 815 -25.39 21.86 5.42
N ALA A 816 -25.22 20.97 6.39
CA ALA A 816 -25.17 21.34 7.81
C ALA A 816 -23.91 22.14 8.14
N GLU A 817 -22.77 21.78 7.53
CA GLU A 817 -21.49 22.49 7.64
C GLU A 817 -20.76 22.48 6.28
N PRO A 818 -20.85 23.55 5.48
CA PRO A 818 -20.13 23.70 4.23
C PRO A 818 -18.64 23.59 4.51
N ARG A 819 -17.98 22.61 3.88
CA ARG A 819 -16.54 22.38 4.12
C ARG A 819 -15.65 23.32 3.33
N LEU A 820 -16.15 23.90 2.23
CA LEU A 820 -15.42 24.89 1.45
C LEU A 820 -15.21 26.15 2.28
N THR A 821 -13.97 26.61 2.35
CA THR A 821 -13.58 27.81 3.12
C THR A 821 -12.47 28.54 2.37
N TRP A 822 -12.22 29.80 2.69
CA TRP A 822 -11.06 30.52 2.18
C TRP A 822 -9.74 29.84 2.56
N LYS A 823 -8.71 30.04 1.72
CA LYS A 823 -7.37 29.49 1.91
C LYS A 823 -6.76 29.85 3.27
N ASN A 824 -7.01 31.05 3.79
CA ASN A 824 -6.48 31.52 5.08
C ASN A 824 -7.28 30.98 6.29
N GLU A 825 -8.47 30.44 6.08
CA GLU A 825 -9.36 29.91 7.11
C GLU A 825 -9.40 28.38 7.15
N THR A 826 -8.86 27.73 6.11
CA THR A 826 -8.81 26.27 6.02
C THR A 826 -7.90 25.67 7.10
N LYS A 827 -8.31 24.52 7.62
CA LYS A 827 -7.49 23.69 8.53
C LYS A 827 -6.82 22.53 7.80
N ILE A 828 -7.00 22.45 6.48
CA ILE A 828 -6.42 21.42 5.62
C ILE A 828 -4.93 21.78 5.41
N GLY A 829 -4.03 20.86 5.78
CA GLY A 829 -2.57 21.07 5.69
C GLY A 829 -2.05 21.15 4.25
N ALA A 830 -0.75 21.42 4.08
CA ALA A 830 -0.11 21.44 2.76
C ALA A 830 -0.31 20.09 2.04
N THR A 831 -1.08 20.13 0.96
CA THR A 831 -1.63 18.94 0.30
C THR A 831 -0.55 18.15 -0.42
N THR A 832 -0.27 16.92 0.02
CA THR A 832 0.50 15.96 -0.79
C THR A 832 -0.48 15.12 -1.61
N THR A 833 -0.26 15.04 -2.93
CA THR A 833 -1.01 14.15 -3.82
C THR A 833 -1.02 12.72 -3.24
N PRO A 834 -2.20 12.09 -3.06
CA PRO A 834 -2.27 10.76 -2.49
C PRO A 834 -1.54 9.74 -3.39
N PRO A 835 -0.79 8.79 -2.81
CA PRO A 835 -0.13 7.74 -3.59
C PRO A 835 -1.15 6.80 -4.24
N LEU A 836 -0.74 6.13 -5.32
CA LEU A 836 -1.49 5.02 -5.91
C LEU A 836 -1.75 3.95 -4.84
N ASP A 837 -2.99 3.46 -4.78
CA ASP A 837 -3.38 2.36 -3.91
C ASP A 837 -3.27 1.04 -4.70
N PRO A 838 -2.25 0.21 -4.45
CA PRO A 838 -2.04 -1.04 -5.16
C PRO A 838 -3.13 -2.08 -4.86
N ASN A 839 -3.98 -1.89 -3.84
CA ASN A 839 -5.08 -2.79 -3.50
C ASN A 839 -6.38 -2.45 -4.26
N SER A 840 -6.31 -1.61 -5.30
CA SER A 840 -7.49 -1.02 -5.94
C SER A 840 -8.38 -1.95 -6.77
N GLY A 841 -7.92 -3.15 -7.11
CA GLY A 841 -8.66 -4.08 -7.96
C GLY A 841 -9.92 -4.70 -7.33
N ASN A 842 -9.98 -4.82 -6.00
CA ASN A 842 -11.00 -5.66 -5.33
C ASN A 842 -12.06 -4.88 -4.51
N ALA A 843 -11.86 -3.60 -4.22
CA ALA A 843 -12.79 -2.81 -3.40
C ALA A 843 -13.65 -1.85 -4.23
N THR A 844 -14.90 -1.66 -3.83
CA THR A 844 -15.80 -0.72 -4.49
C THR A 844 -15.32 0.73 -4.25
N ARG A 845 -15.14 1.49 -5.32
CA ARG A 845 -14.68 2.89 -5.31
C ARG A 845 -15.85 3.84 -5.15
N ARG A 846 -15.61 5.01 -4.57
CA ARG A 846 -16.64 6.03 -4.38
C ARG A 846 -16.43 7.18 -5.35
N THR A 847 -17.47 7.53 -6.10
CA THR A 847 -17.46 8.58 -7.12
C THR A 847 -18.47 9.66 -6.78
N VAL A 848 -18.15 10.93 -7.00
CA VAL A 848 -19.13 12.03 -6.90
C VAL A 848 -19.50 12.56 -8.28
N LEU A 849 -20.78 12.79 -8.52
CA LEU A 849 -21.32 13.50 -9.69
C LEU A 849 -21.64 14.94 -9.27
N LEU A 850 -20.81 15.89 -9.69
CA LEU A 850 -21.00 17.32 -9.46
C LEU A 850 -21.86 17.90 -10.59
N LEU A 851 -23.16 18.11 -10.32
CA LEU A 851 -24.10 18.76 -11.23
C LEU A 851 -23.94 20.26 -11.14
N ARG A 852 -23.42 20.88 -12.21
CA ARG A 852 -23.05 22.29 -12.21
C ARG A 852 -24.27 23.18 -12.45
N ALA A 853 -24.64 24.01 -11.49
CA ALA A 853 -25.74 24.96 -11.62
C ALA A 853 -25.31 26.39 -11.24
N TRP A 854 -26.08 27.37 -11.70
CA TRP A 854 -25.96 28.76 -11.27
C TRP A 854 -26.97 29.05 -10.16
N SER A 855 -26.69 30.00 -9.27
CA SER A 855 -27.65 30.42 -8.22
C SER A 855 -28.96 30.97 -8.80
N THR A 856 -28.91 31.47 -10.03
CA THR A 856 -30.03 32.01 -10.82
C THR A 856 -30.70 30.96 -11.72
N PHE A 857 -30.26 29.70 -11.66
CA PHE A 857 -30.81 28.63 -12.50
C PHE A 857 -32.29 28.39 -12.18
N GLU A 858 -33.11 28.34 -13.23
CA GLU A 858 -34.54 28.04 -13.13
C GLU A 858 -34.75 26.53 -13.24
N TYR A 859 -35.22 25.90 -12.16
CA TYR A 859 -35.49 24.46 -12.12
C TYR A 859 -36.84 24.16 -12.76
N LYS A 860 -36.84 23.84 -14.06
CA LYS A 860 -38.04 23.40 -14.78
C LYS A 860 -38.36 21.94 -14.43
N PRO A 861 -39.62 21.47 -14.59
CA PRO A 861 -40.01 20.09 -14.24
C PRO A 861 -39.09 19.01 -14.83
N GLN A 862 -38.68 19.20 -16.08
CA GLN A 862 -37.77 18.28 -16.75
C GLN A 862 -36.40 18.20 -16.06
N ASN A 863 -35.88 19.31 -15.54
CA ASN A 863 -34.61 19.29 -14.80
C ASN A 863 -34.74 18.44 -13.54
N LEU A 864 -35.88 18.51 -12.84
CA LEU A 864 -36.14 17.70 -11.66
C LEU A 864 -36.19 16.21 -12.02
N TRP A 865 -36.89 15.82 -13.08
CA TRP A 865 -36.93 14.41 -13.51
C TRP A 865 -35.52 13.89 -13.81
N ASN A 866 -34.68 14.68 -14.48
CA ASN A 866 -33.30 14.31 -14.78
C ASN A 866 -32.46 14.17 -13.50
N ILE A 867 -32.49 15.15 -12.60
CA ILE A 867 -31.71 15.11 -11.34
C ILE A 867 -32.14 13.92 -10.47
N ARG A 868 -33.45 13.73 -10.28
CA ARG A 868 -34.01 12.61 -9.51
C ARG A 868 -33.60 11.27 -10.12
N SER A 869 -33.63 11.15 -11.44
CA SER A 869 -33.19 9.95 -12.15
C SER A 869 -31.72 9.65 -11.90
N LEU A 870 -30.84 10.66 -11.99
CA LEU A 870 -29.42 10.51 -11.71
C LEU A 870 -29.18 10.03 -10.27
N ILE A 871 -29.86 10.62 -9.28
CA ILE A 871 -29.70 10.20 -7.89
C ILE A 871 -30.17 8.76 -7.68
N ALA A 872 -31.36 8.41 -8.18
CA ALA A 872 -31.90 7.07 -8.01
C ALA A 872 -31.05 6.01 -8.73
N GLU A 873 -30.66 6.26 -9.98
CA GLU A 873 -29.97 5.30 -10.84
C GLU A 873 -28.49 5.15 -10.46
N THR A 874 -27.82 6.26 -10.16
CA THR A 874 -26.37 6.23 -9.90
C THR A 874 -26.07 6.06 -8.41
N ALA A 875 -26.77 6.74 -7.50
CA ALA A 875 -26.44 6.69 -6.08
C ALA A 875 -27.19 5.57 -5.35
N LEU A 876 -28.50 5.44 -5.57
CA LEU A 876 -29.30 4.48 -4.81
C LEU A 876 -29.22 3.04 -5.36
N ARG A 877 -29.35 2.85 -6.68
CA ARG A 877 -29.30 1.50 -7.29
C ARG A 877 -27.91 0.86 -7.27
N THR A 878 -26.84 1.64 -7.34
CA THR A 878 -25.47 1.11 -7.22
C THR A 878 -25.10 0.76 -5.77
N GLY A 879 -25.93 1.13 -4.78
CA GLY A 879 -25.62 0.93 -3.37
C GLY A 879 -24.58 1.92 -2.85
N GLY A 880 -24.67 3.18 -3.27
CA GLY A 880 -23.83 4.27 -2.79
C GLY A 880 -22.47 4.43 -3.48
N GLU A 881 -22.25 3.78 -4.63
CA GLU A 881 -20.99 3.92 -5.39
C GLU A 881 -20.83 5.33 -5.93
N TYR A 882 -21.94 5.93 -6.34
CA TYR A 882 -22.01 7.34 -6.69
C TYR A 882 -22.67 8.16 -5.57
N SER A 883 -22.32 9.44 -5.51
CA SER A 883 -23.06 10.46 -4.79
C SER A 883 -23.28 11.63 -5.73
N VAL A 884 -24.51 12.12 -5.84
CA VAL A 884 -24.88 13.28 -6.64
C VAL A 884 -24.91 14.51 -5.75
N VAL A 885 -24.19 15.55 -6.17
CA VAL A 885 -24.11 16.84 -5.49
C VAL A 885 -24.50 17.93 -6.47
N LEU A 886 -25.40 18.81 -6.05
CA LEU A 886 -25.77 20.01 -6.78
C LEU A 886 -24.75 21.11 -6.45
N PHE A 887 -23.86 21.40 -7.38
CA PHE A 887 -22.72 22.29 -7.16
C PHE A 887 -23.00 23.67 -7.75
N VAL A 888 -23.42 24.59 -6.89
CA VAL A 888 -24.07 25.84 -7.27
C VAL A 888 -23.09 27.01 -7.22
N HIS A 889 -22.85 27.63 -8.36
CA HIS A 889 -22.06 28.86 -8.45
C HIS A 889 -22.95 30.08 -8.14
N VAL A 890 -22.65 30.78 -7.06
CA VAL A 890 -23.23 32.09 -6.70
C VAL A 890 -22.52 33.20 -7.47
N GLN A 891 -23.18 33.70 -8.53
CA GLN A 891 -22.60 34.73 -9.42
C GLN A 891 -22.63 36.14 -8.80
N ASP A 892 -23.50 36.37 -7.83
CA ASP A 892 -23.58 37.66 -7.14
C ASP A 892 -22.43 37.81 -6.16
N ARG A 893 -21.35 38.40 -6.66
CA ARG A 893 -20.15 38.72 -5.89
C ARG A 893 -20.43 39.56 -4.63
N SER A 894 -21.49 40.37 -4.61
CA SER A 894 -21.80 41.21 -3.44
C SER A 894 -22.25 40.40 -2.22
N MET A 895 -22.70 39.15 -2.41
CA MET A 895 -23.15 38.28 -1.31
C MET A 895 -22.01 37.77 -0.42
N ASN A 896 -20.78 37.69 -0.96
CA ASN A 896 -19.57 37.26 -0.26
C ASN A 896 -19.81 36.04 0.65
N ILE A 897 -20.19 34.91 0.04
CA ILE A 897 -20.89 33.82 0.72
C ILE A 897 -20.05 33.09 1.79
N PHE A 898 -18.73 33.22 1.74
CA PHE A 898 -17.81 32.62 2.72
C PHE A 898 -17.39 33.59 3.84
N GLN A 899 -17.82 34.85 3.81
CA GLN A 899 -17.48 35.83 4.86
C GLN A 899 -18.16 35.51 6.20
N SER A 900 -19.36 34.94 6.18
CA SER A 900 -20.08 34.53 7.38
C SER A 900 -21.11 33.45 7.08
N ARG A 901 -21.55 32.74 8.12
CA ARG A 901 -22.62 31.75 7.98
C ARG A 901 -23.93 32.41 7.55
N GLU A 902 -24.20 33.62 8.03
CA GLU A 902 -25.39 34.38 7.67
C GLU A 902 -25.42 34.68 6.17
N ASN A 903 -24.28 35.05 5.57
CA ASN A 903 -24.16 35.32 4.13
C ASN A 903 -24.39 34.04 3.32
N TYR A 904 -23.77 32.93 3.73
CA TYR A 904 -23.98 31.62 3.09
C TYR A 904 -25.46 31.23 3.10
N ASP A 905 -26.11 31.34 4.26
CA ASP A 905 -27.53 31.01 4.41
C ASP A 905 -28.44 31.99 3.64
N ALA A 906 -28.05 33.26 3.50
CA ALA A 906 -28.77 34.22 2.65
C ALA A 906 -28.66 33.86 1.17
N ALA A 907 -27.46 33.54 0.70
CA ALA A 907 -27.23 33.10 -0.67
C ALA A 907 -27.95 31.77 -0.95
N PHE A 908 -27.99 30.86 0.02
CA PHE A 908 -28.73 29.61 -0.08
C PHE A 908 -30.25 29.83 -0.18
N ARG A 909 -30.80 30.80 0.58
CA ARG A 909 -32.21 31.20 0.47
C ARG A 909 -32.52 31.92 -0.85
N ALA A 910 -31.57 32.68 -1.38
CA ALA A 910 -31.69 33.42 -2.62
C ALA A 910 -31.53 32.52 -3.86
N ALA A 911 -30.69 31.49 -3.76
CA ALA A 911 -30.61 30.44 -4.76
C ALA A 911 -31.94 29.68 -4.75
N ASN A 912 -32.68 29.74 -5.86
CA ASN A 912 -34.04 29.20 -5.99
C ASN A 912 -34.06 27.65 -6.02
N ILE A 913 -33.39 27.01 -5.05
CA ILE A 913 -33.17 25.57 -4.96
C ILE A 913 -34.43 24.90 -4.40
N PRO A 914 -35.06 23.99 -5.16
CA PRO A 914 -36.23 23.24 -4.74
C PRO A 914 -36.00 22.53 -3.40
N PRO A 915 -37.01 22.46 -2.50
CA PRO A 915 -36.87 21.88 -1.17
C PRO A 915 -36.18 20.51 -1.17
N GLU A 916 -36.53 19.65 -2.13
CA GLU A 916 -35.99 18.29 -2.23
C GLU A 916 -34.47 18.24 -2.48
N LEU A 917 -33.94 19.21 -3.23
CA LEU A 917 -32.54 19.26 -3.66
C LEU A 917 -31.65 19.99 -2.66
N ARG A 918 -32.23 20.71 -1.70
CA ARG A 918 -31.47 21.51 -0.73
C ARG A 918 -30.43 20.67 0.01
N SER A 919 -30.78 19.44 0.39
CA SER A 919 -29.89 18.54 1.14
C SER A 919 -28.63 18.06 0.39
N ILE A 920 -28.54 18.29 -0.92
CA ILE A 920 -27.40 17.90 -1.75
C ILE A 920 -26.71 19.11 -2.39
N ALA A 921 -27.09 20.33 -2.00
CA ALA A 921 -26.59 21.56 -2.59
C ALA A 921 -25.35 22.10 -1.85
N VAL A 922 -24.29 22.36 -2.60
CA VAL A 922 -23.05 22.98 -2.11
C VAL A 922 -22.80 24.25 -2.92
N LEU A 923 -22.69 25.39 -2.23
CA LEU A 923 -22.46 26.68 -2.87
C LEU A 923 -20.96 26.98 -2.98
N TRP A 924 -20.59 27.71 -4.02
CA TRP A 924 -19.26 28.31 -4.20
C TRP A 924 -19.36 29.62 -4.98
N ASP A 925 -18.33 30.46 -4.91
CA ASP A 925 -18.26 31.73 -5.65
C ASP A 925 -16.82 32.00 -6.16
N ASP A 926 -16.65 33.04 -6.98
CA ASP A 926 -15.35 33.42 -7.52
C ASP A 926 -14.37 33.88 -6.43
N HIS A 927 -14.83 34.48 -5.32
CA HIS A 927 -13.93 34.90 -4.22
C HIS A 927 -13.24 33.71 -3.56
N LEU A 928 -13.94 32.56 -3.46
CA LEU A 928 -13.32 31.32 -3.04
C LEU A 928 -12.15 30.97 -3.95
N LEU A 929 -12.36 30.97 -5.27
CA LEU A 929 -11.32 30.61 -6.23
C LEU A 929 -10.14 31.58 -6.18
N GLU A 930 -10.40 32.89 -6.13
CA GLU A 930 -9.39 33.94 -5.98
C GLU A 930 -8.57 33.78 -4.71
N SER A 931 -9.22 33.39 -3.60
CA SER A 931 -8.52 33.16 -2.33
C SER A 931 -7.53 32.01 -2.40
N TRP A 932 -7.82 30.97 -3.20
CA TRP A 932 -7.00 29.78 -3.32
C TRP A 932 -5.95 29.87 -4.43
N TYR A 933 -6.31 30.46 -5.56
CA TYR A 933 -5.48 30.51 -6.77
C TYR A 933 -4.98 31.94 -7.05
N ASP A 934 -4.40 32.59 -6.06
CA ASP A 934 -3.99 34.01 -6.06
C ASP A 934 -2.96 34.39 -7.16
N LYS A 935 -2.29 33.38 -7.74
CA LYS A 935 -1.33 33.55 -8.84
C LYS A 935 -1.97 33.50 -10.22
N ILE A 936 -3.23 33.09 -10.32
CA ILE A 936 -4.01 33.04 -11.55
C ILE A 936 -4.98 34.22 -11.51
N GLN A 937 -5.07 34.99 -12.60
CA GLN A 937 -5.97 36.14 -12.70
C GLN A 937 -7.35 35.79 -13.29
N GLU A 938 -7.46 34.61 -13.90
CA GLU A 938 -8.67 34.15 -14.58
C GLU A 938 -9.34 33.09 -13.72
N HIS A 939 -10.60 33.32 -13.33
CA HIS A 939 -11.41 32.37 -12.54
C HIS A 939 -12.77 32.11 -13.17
N ALA A 940 -13.06 32.72 -14.33
CA ALA A 940 -14.34 32.53 -14.98
C ALA A 940 -14.57 31.04 -15.26
N THR A 941 -15.75 30.54 -14.87
CA THR A 941 -16.10 29.12 -14.94
C THR A 941 -15.89 28.53 -16.34
N VAL A 942 -16.07 29.31 -17.39
CA VAL A 942 -15.83 28.87 -18.78
C VAL A 942 -14.37 28.45 -19.02
N PHE A 943 -13.39 29.11 -18.39
CA PHE A 943 -11.97 28.82 -18.58
C PHE A 943 -11.35 27.99 -17.47
N GLN A 944 -11.94 28.00 -16.27
CA GLN A 944 -11.38 27.36 -15.06
C GLN A 944 -12.41 26.48 -14.35
N VAL A 945 -13.24 25.74 -15.08
CA VAL A 945 -14.28 24.87 -14.49
C VAL A 945 -13.70 23.82 -13.52
N ASN A 946 -12.42 23.47 -13.70
CA ASN A 946 -11.74 22.50 -12.85
C ASN A 946 -11.39 23.08 -11.47
N GLN A 947 -11.14 24.38 -11.33
CA GLN A 947 -10.74 25.01 -10.05
C GLN A 947 -11.73 24.71 -8.90
N PRO A 948 -13.05 24.89 -9.07
CA PRO A 948 -14.02 24.56 -8.02
C PRO A 948 -14.10 23.04 -7.77
N VAL A 949 -13.90 22.19 -8.80
CA VAL A 949 -13.86 20.72 -8.65
C VAL A 949 -12.62 20.28 -7.86
N GLN A 950 -11.47 20.92 -8.10
CA GLN A 950 -10.23 20.71 -7.37
C GLN A 950 -10.39 21.07 -5.88
N LEU A 951 -11.04 22.20 -5.57
CA LEU A 951 -11.36 22.56 -4.18
C LEU A 951 -12.38 21.61 -3.56
N PHE A 952 -13.37 21.14 -4.33
CA PHE A 952 -14.27 20.11 -3.84
C PHE A 952 -13.50 18.82 -3.49
N ALA A 953 -12.59 18.36 -4.34
CA ALA A 953 -11.76 17.18 -4.07
C ALA A 953 -10.80 17.35 -2.88
N LEU A 954 -10.35 18.58 -2.64
CA LEU A 954 -9.54 18.93 -1.48
C LEU A 954 -10.35 18.83 -0.17
N HIS A 955 -11.55 19.41 -0.15
CA HIS A 955 -12.39 19.53 1.04
C HIS A 955 -13.31 18.31 1.31
N TYR A 956 -13.54 17.47 0.30
CA TYR A 956 -14.35 16.26 0.37
C TYR A 956 -13.52 15.03 -0.05
N PRO A 957 -12.56 14.57 0.78
CA PRO A 957 -11.62 13.50 0.45
C PRO A 957 -12.23 12.09 0.44
N GLU A 958 -13.51 11.94 0.79
CA GLU A 958 -14.23 10.66 0.81
C GLU A 958 -14.49 10.04 -0.57
N PHE A 959 -14.25 10.78 -1.66
CA PHE A 959 -14.43 10.32 -3.04
C PHE A 959 -13.08 10.03 -3.71
N ASP A 960 -12.99 8.90 -4.41
CA ASP A 960 -11.84 8.53 -5.22
C ASP A 960 -11.84 9.25 -6.57
N HIS A 961 -13.04 9.47 -7.14
CA HIS A 961 -13.26 10.06 -8.46
C HIS A 961 -14.35 11.13 -8.45
N TYR A 962 -14.22 12.10 -9.34
CA TYR A 962 -15.08 13.27 -9.42
C TYR A 962 -15.49 13.45 -10.88
N TRP A 963 -16.77 13.29 -11.16
CA TRP A 963 -17.38 13.68 -12.42
C TRP A 963 -17.89 15.11 -12.30
N GLN A 964 -17.59 15.92 -13.29
CA GLN A 964 -18.27 17.18 -13.50
C GLN A 964 -19.26 17.01 -14.67
N ILE A 965 -20.54 17.22 -14.40
CA ILE A 965 -21.61 17.07 -15.40
C ILE A 965 -22.38 18.40 -15.52
N GLU A 966 -22.75 18.78 -16.74
CA GLU A 966 -23.57 19.96 -17.01
C GLU A 966 -25.07 19.64 -16.90
N MET A 967 -25.86 20.64 -16.51
CA MET A 967 -27.32 20.51 -16.39
C MET A 967 -28.05 20.27 -17.72
N ASP A 968 -27.36 20.47 -18.85
CA ASP A 968 -27.83 20.19 -20.21
C ASP A 968 -27.30 18.86 -20.78
N GLN A 969 -26.71 17.98 -19.97
CA GLN A 969 -26.47 16.58 -20.30
C GLN A 969 -27.64 15.69 -19.86
N TRP A 970 -28.12 14.85 -20.76
CA TRP A 970 -29.32 14.02 -20.57
C TRP A 970 -29.08 12.57 -20.95
N PHE A 971 -29.74 11.66 -20.25
CA PHE A 971 -29.67 10.21 -20.51
C PHE A 971 -31.05 9.70 -20.88
N LEU A 972 -31.20 9.15 -22.07
CA LEU A 972 -32.49 8.60 -22.54
C LEU A 972 -32.73 7.15 -22.08
N GLY A 973 -31.74 6.50 -21.49
CA GLY A 973 -31.87 5.23 -20.76
C GLY A 973 -31.33 5.33 -19.32
N ASP A 974 -31.01 4.19 -18.71
CA ASP A 974 -30.50 4.12 -17.34
C ASP A 974 -29.09 4.74 -17.24
N ALA A 975 -28.99 5.87 -16.54
CA ALA A 975 -27.75 6.61 -16.40
C ALA A 975 -26.72 5.88 -15.51
N GLY A 976 -27.18 5.08 -14.54
CA GLY A 976 -26.32 4.26 -13.69
C GLY A 976 -25.61 3.18 -14.49
N LYS A 977 -26.38 2.38 -15.24
CA LYS A 977 -25.81 1.35 -16.13
C LYS A 977 -24.86 1.95 -17.17
N TYR A 978 -25.20 3.12 -17.71
CA TYR A 978 -24.33 3.82 -18.67
C TYR A 978 -22.98 4.22 -18.04
N LEU A 979 -22.99 4.86 -16.87
CA LEU A 979 -21.77 5.29 -16.20
C LEU A 979 -20.92 4.12 -15.69
N ASP A 980 -21.55 3.00 -15.30
CA ASP A 980 -20.87 1.75 -14.97
C ASP A 980 -20.16 1.16 -16.19
N ALA A 981 -20.82 1.13 -17.35
CA ALA A 981 -20.24 0.66 -18.61
C ALA A 981 -19.04 1.53 -19.04
N VAL A 982 -19.17 2.86 -18.95
CA VAL A 982 -18.08 3.82 -19.17
C VAL A 982 -16.90 3.56 -18.24
N SER A 983 -17.16 3.29 -16.96
CA SER A 983 -16.10 3.04 -15.97
C SER A 983 -15.44 1.67 -16.16
N ALA A 984 -16.23 0.64 -16.52
CA ALA A 984 -15.71 -0.70 -16.84
C ALA A 984 -14.80 -0.66 -18.07
N PHE A 985 -15.26 -0.03 -19.16
CA PHE A 985 -14.46 0.17 -20.36
C PHE A 985 -13.13 0.88 -20.06
N ALA A 986 -13.19 1.98 -19.32
CA ALA A 986 -11.99 2.76 -18.98
C ALA A 986 -11.00 1.97 -18.12
N ARG A 987 -11.49 1.03 -17.29
CA ARG A 987 -10.66 0.13 -16.49
C ARG A 987 -9.95 -0.91 -17.35
N ASP A 988 -10.66 -1.47 -18.33
CA ASP A 988 -10.16 -2.55 -19.17
C ASP A 988 -9.27 -2.03 -20.32
N GLU A 989 -9.26 -0.72 -20.57
CA GLU A 989 -8.42 -0.11 -21.59
C GLU A 989 -6.92 -0.08 -21.19
N PRO A 990 -5.98 -0.44 -22.09
CA PRO A 990 -4.55 -0.36 -21.80
C PRO A 990 -3.99 1.07 -21.89
N ARG A 991 -2.92 1.36 -21.15
CA ARG A 991 -2.20 2.64 -21.20
C ARG A 991 -1.46 2.88 -22.51
N LYS A 992 -0.92 1.84 -23.15
CA LYS A 992 -0.26 1.95 -24.45
C LYS A 992 -1.22 2.60 -25.44
N GLN A 993 -0.81 3.66 -26.14
CA GLN A 993 -1.59 4.33 -27.17
C GLN A 993 -2.96 4.88 -26.74
N ALA A 994 -3.19 5.11 -25.44
CA ALA A 994 -4.45 5.66 -24.95
C ALA A 994 -4.74 7.05 -25.54
N LEU A 995 -3.71 7.89 -25.67
CA LEU A 995 -3.81 9.19 -26.33
C LEU A 995 -4.18 9.05 -27.81
N GLU A 996 -3.44 8.21 -28.54
CA GLU A 996 -3.65 7.98 -29.97
C GLU A 996 -5.07 7.50 -30.24
N ARG A 997 -5.55 6.49 -29.50
CA ARG A 997 -6.93 6.01 -29.61
C ARG A 997 -7.95 7.12 -29.31
N ALA A 998 -7.69 7.94 -28.30
CA ALA A 998 -8.55 9.07 -27.97
C ALA A 998 -8.62 10.13 -29.08
N THR A 999 -7.67 10.15 -30.03
CA THR A 999 -7.70 11.10 -31.17
C THR A 999 -8.52 10.63 -32.37
N TYR A 1000 -9.13 9.45 -32.35
CA TYR A 1000 -10.01 8.98 -33.43
C TYR A 1000 -11.43 8.76 -32.94
N ALA A 1001 -12.38 8.98 -33.84
CA ALA A 1001 -13.75 8.52 -33.67
C ALA A 1001 -13.83 7.02 -34.01
N PHE A 1002 -14.07 6.18 -33.01
CA PHE A 1002 -14.35 4.76 -33.23
C PHE A 1002 -15.73 4.58 -33.86
N ASN A 1003 -15.88 3.64 -34.79
CA ASN A 1003 -17.13 3.26 -35.45
C ASN A 1003 -17.06 1.79 -35.86
N ASP A 1004 -18.13 1.02 -35.59
CA ASP A 1004 -18.18 -0.43 -35.87
C ASP A 1004 -18.05 -0.75 -37.36
N ASP A 1005 -18.67 0.03 -38.25
CA ASP A 1005 -18.64 -0.21 -39.71
C ASP A 1005 -17.25 0.07 -40.30
N MET A 1006 -16.53 1.05 -39.76
CA MET A 1006 -15.21 1.46 -40.25
C MET A 1006 -14.08 0.57 -39.74
N TYR A 1007 -14.17 0.14 -38.48
CA TYR A 1007 -13.09 -0.57 -37.80
C TYR A 1007 -13.41 -2.03 -37.48
N GLY A 1008 -14.68 -2.45 -37.52
CA GLY A 1008 -15.10 -3.80 -37.15
C GLY A 1008 -15.32 -3.91 -35.65
N THR A 1009 -14.33 -4.44 -34.92
CA THR A 1009 -14.36 -4.48 -33.45
C THR A 1009 -13.44 -3.42 -32.84
N TYR A 1010 -13.62 -3.11 -31.55
CA TYR A 1010 -12.70 -2.19 -30.87
C TYR A 1010 -11.27 -2.74 -30.80
N HIS A 1011 -11.12 -4.07 -30.72
CA HIS A 1011 -9.82 -4.73 -30.80
C HIS A 1011 -9.14 -4.51 -32.16
N ASP A 1012 -9.88 -4.59 -33.26
CA ASP A 1012 -9.35 -4.31 -34.61
C ASP A 1012 -8.93 -2.84 -34.76
N PHE A 1013 -9.69 -1.92 -34.15
CA PHE A 1013 -9.32 -0.51 -34.05
C PHE A 1013 -8.00 -0.32 -33.30
N ILE A 1014 -7.80 -0.97 -32.14
CA ILE A 1014 -6.52 -0.95 -31.42
C ILE A 1014 -5.37 -1.39 -32.35
N GLY A 1015 -5.56 -2.49 -33.09
CA GLY A 1015 -4.56 -3.00 -34.03
C GLY A 1015 -4.25 -2.03 -35.17
N LYS A 1016 -5.27 -1.35 -35.71
CA LYS A 1016 -5.09 -0.33 -36.75
C LYS A 1016 -4.36 0.92 -36.23
N VAL A 1017 -4.66 1.35 -35.01
CA VAL A 1017 -3.94 2.46 -34.35
C VAL A 1017 -2.47 2.07 -34.09
N ASP A 1018 -2.21 0.84 -33.66
CA ASP A 1018 -0.85 0.34 -33.43
C ASP A 1018 -0.04 0.29 -34.74
N LEU A 1019 -0.69 -0.19 -35.82
CA LEU A 1019 -0.10 -0.22 -37.16
C LEU A 1019 0.22 1.19 -37.66
N ALA A 1020 -0.74 2.13 -37.55
CA ALA A 1020 -0.54 3.52 -37.95
C ALA A 1020 0.67 4.16 -37.25
N ASN A 1021 0.86 3.82 -35.97
CA ASN A 1021 1.95 4.34 -35.15
C ASN A 1021 3.23 3.49 -35.20
N ASN A 1022 3.28 2.42 -36.00
CA ASN A 1022 4.39 1.46 -36.07
C ASN A 1022 4.81 0.96 -34.67
N GLY A 1023 3.85 0.58 -33.82
CA GLY A 1023 4.12 0.13 -32.46
C GLY A 1023 4.41 1.25 -31.44
N LYS A 1024 4.62 2.50 -31.90
CA LYS A 1024 5.02 3.62 -31.03
C LYS A 1024 3.84 4.23 -30.30
N SER A 1025 4.12 4.97 -29.23
CA SER A 1025 3.14 5.73 -28.45
C SER A 1025 3.76 7.06 -28.08
N ARG A 1026 3.06 8.18 -28.30
CA ARG A 1026 3.50 9.53 -27.91
C ARG A 1026 3.43 9.73 -26.40
N ALA A 1027 2.49 9.04 -25.76
CA ALA A 1027 2.30 9.03 -24.32
C ALA A 1027 2.73 7.67 -23.73
N TRP A 1028 4.00 7.29 -23.93
CA TRP A 1028 4.57 6.09 -23.30
C TRP A 1028 5.16 6.43 -21.93
N GLY A 1029 4.28 6.50 -20.93
CA GLY A 1029 4.62 7.09 -19.63
C GLY A 1029 4.41 8.61 -19.61
N PRO A 1030 5.02 9.30 -18.64
CA PRO A 1030 4.90 10.75 -18.52
C PRO A 1030 5.43 11.51 -19.73
N ILE A 1031 4.64 12.45 -20.23
CA ILE A 1031 5.10 13.38 -21.26
C ILE A 1031 5.86 14.52 -20.59
N GLU A 1032 7.17 14.58 -20.81
CA GLU A 1032 8.05 15.52 -20.13
C GLU A 1032 7.82 16.97 -20.59
N ILE A 1033 7.50 17.83 -19.62
CA ILE A 1033 7.58 19.29 -19.75
C ILE A 1033 8.38 19.87 -18.57
N PRO A 1034 9.09 21.00 -18.74
CA PRO A 1034 9.98 21.54 -17.69
C PRO A 1034 9.27 21.92 -16.38
N ASP A 1035 7.99 22.27 -16.48
CA ASP A 1035 7.22 22.86 -15.39
C ASP A 1035 6.56 21.81 -14.47
N ILE A 1036 6.50 20.55 -14.89
CA ILE A 1036 5.78 19.48 -14.18
C ILE A 1036 6.72 18.35 -13.82
N LYS A 1037 6.69 17.95 -12.54
CA LYS A 1037 7.30 16.71 -12.07
C LYS A 1037 6.26 15.58 -12.13
N PRO A 1038 6.47 14.53 -12.93
CA PRO A 1038 5.53 13.42 -13.04
C PRO A 1038 5.27 12.69 -11.72
N ILE A 1039 4.07 12.11 -11.60
CA ILE A 1039 3.65 11.32 -10.42
C ILE A 1039 3.11 9.93 -10.79
N GLY A 1040 2.87 9.68 -12.07
CA GLY A 1040 2.40 8.41 -12.60
C GLY A 1040 3.53 7.41 -12.75
N GLU A 1041 3.13 6.16 -12.97
CA GLU A 1041 4.06 5.03 -13.09
C GLU A 1041 4.85 5.10 -14.41
N MET A 1042 6.10 4.64 -14.35
CA MET A 1042 6.90 4.46 -15.56
C MET A 1042 6.43 3.20 -16.31
N PRO A 1043 6.44 3.21 -17.64
CA PRO A 1043 6.07 2.04 -18.43
C PRO A 1043 6.97 0.83 -18.11
N PRO A 1044 6.44 -0.40 -18.20
CA PRO A 1044 7.19 -1.63 -17.88
C PRO A 1044 8.31 -1.92 -18.88
N MET A 1045 8.23 -1.34 -20.09
CA MET A 1045 9.26 -1.43 -21.13
C MET A 1045 9.71 -0.02 -21.49
N ALA A 1046 10.98 0.15 -21.88
CA ALA A 1046 11.48 1.47 -22.29
C ALA A 1046 10.89 1.94 -23.64
N ASN A 1047 10.68 1.02 -24.58
CA ASN A 1047 10.18 1.32 -25.92
C ASN A 1047 8.74 0.77 -26.08
N PRO A 1048 7.74 1.60 -26.44
CA PRO A 1048 6.36 1.15 -26.61
C PRO A 1048 6.19 0.08 -27.68
N ALA A 1049 7.08 0.05 -28.68
CA ALA A 1049 7.02 -0.94 -29.76
C ALA A 1049 7.32 -2.38 -29.27
N ASP A 1050 7.97 -2.52 -28.11
CA ASP A 1050 8.32 -3.83 -27.55
C ASP A 1050 7.17 -4.42 -26.70
N ASP A 1051 6.17 -3.61 -26.31
CA ASP A 1051 4.94 -4.09 -25.67
C ASP A 1051 3.91 -4.51 -26.72
N SER A 1052 3.99 -5.76 -27.17
CA SER A 1052 2.98 -6.36 -28.05
C SER A 1052 1.74 -6.86 -27.30
N SER A 1053 1.73 -6.79 -25.97
CA SER A 1053 0.73 -7.46 -25.13
C SER A 1053 -0.45 -6.56 -24.78
N PHE A 1054 -0.26 -5.22 -24.80
CA PHE A 1054 -1.29 -4.25 -24.42
C PHE A 1054 -1.89 -4.55 -23.03
N THR A 1055 -1.08 -5.03 -22.07
CA THR A 1055 -1.58 -5.37 -20.72
C THR A 1055 -1.32 -4.27 -19.70
N TRP A 1056 -0.40 -3.34 -19.97
CA TRP A 1056 -0.06 -2.30 -18.99
C TRP A 1056 -1.26 -1.37 -18.73
N GLY A 1057 -1.66 -1.30 -17.46
CA GLY A 1057 -2.80 -0.52 -16.99
C GLY A 1057 -4.17 -1.17 -17.19
N VAL A 1058 -4.26 -2.37 -17.77
CA VAL A 1058 -5.55 -3.11 -17.83
C VAL A 1058 -5.94 -3.54 -16.41
N GLY A 1059 -7.19 -3.30 -16.02
CA GLY A 1059 -7.68 -3.52 -14.65
C GLY A 1059 -7.47 -2.32 -13.72
N GLU A 1060 -6.69 -1.31 -14.13
CA GLU A 1060 -6.50 -0.06 -13.39
C GLU A 1060 -7.59 0.95 -13.76
N GLU A 1061 -8.18 1.63 -12.78
CA GLU A 1061 -9.04 2.79 -13.04
C GLU A 1061 -8.29 3.87 -13.84
N ALA A 1062 -8.96 4.47 -14.82
CA ALA A 1062 -8.40 5.66 -15.48
C ALA A 1062 -8.23 6.82 -14.47
N ASP A 1063 -7.30 7.73 -14.71
CA ASP A 1063 -7.20 8.97 -13.96
C ASP A 1063 -8.05 10.08 -14.58
N VAL A 1064 -8.24 10.03 -15.90
CA VAL A 1064 -9.17 10.90 -16.62
C VAL A 1064 -10.01 10.08 -17.59
N VAL A 1065 -11.33 10.30 -17.55
CA VAL A 1065 -12.26 9.79 -18.57
C VAL A 1065 -12.84 10.99 -19.27
N VAL A 1066 -12.65 11.05 -20.59
CA VAL A 1066 -13.20 12.11 -21.44
C VAL A 1066 -14.44 11.59 -22.16
N PRO A 1067 -15.52 12.38 -22.26
CA PRO A 1067 -16.77 11.93 -22.89
C PRO A 1067 -16.70 12.01 -24.43
N SER A 1068 -15.64 12.59 -24.96
CA SER A 1068 -15.47 12.90 -26.37
C SER A 1068 -13.99 12.81 -26.71
N PHE A 1069 -13.72 12.69 -28.00
CA PHE A 1069 -12.38 12.56 -28.53
C PHE A 1069 -11.49 13.77 -28.22
N CYS A 1070 -10.18 13.52 -28.26
CA CYS A 1070 -9.14 14.50 -28.04
C CYS A 1070 -8.51 14.97 -29.35
N ALA A 1071 -8.02 16.20 -29.38
CA ALA A 1071 -7.18 16.72 -30.46
C ALA A 1071 -5.87 17.29 -29.90
N ASP A 1072 -4.78 17.12 -30.64
CA ASP A 1072 -3.51 17.80 -30.35
C ASP A 1072 -3.68 19.29 -30.61
N ALA A 1073 -3.56 20.06 -29.54
CA ALA A 1073 -3.84 21.48 -29.54
C ALA A 1073 -2.81 22.31 -30.33
N LEU A 1074 -1.63 21.74 -30.61
CA LEU A 1074 -0.59 22.35 -31.45
C LEU A 1074 -0.82 22.12 -32.94
N GLN A 1075 -1.57 21.07 -33.29
CA GLN A 1075 -1.79 20.67 -34.67
C GLN A 1075 -3.16 21.06 -35.20
N THR A 1076 -4.16 21.10 -34.32
CA THR A 1076 -5.53 21.46 -34.68
C THR A 1076 -5.66 22.92 -35.10
N LYS A 1077 -6.39 23.15 -36.20
CA LYS A 1077 -6.70 24.50 -36.70
C LYS A 1077 -8.00 25.07 -36.12
N TRP A 1078 -8.76 24.28 -35.37
CA TRP A 1078 -10.12 24.61 -34.97
C TRP A 1078 -10.30 24.87 -33.47
N TRP A 1079 -9.24 24.71 -32.66
CA TRP A 1079 -9.35 25.02 -31.23
C TRP A 1079 -9.44 26.53 -30.98
N VAL A 1080 -10.58 26.93 -30.43
CA VAL A 1080 -10.99 28.33 -30.23
C VAL A 1080 -10.28 29.06 -29.08
N PHE A 1081 -9.41 28.40 -28.32
CA PHE A 1081 -8.70 29.02 -27.19
C PHE A 1081 -7.21 28.72 -27.15
N TYR A 1082 -6.58 28.43 -28.29
CA TYR A 1082 -5.21 27.94 -28.28
C TYR A 1082 -4.16 28.87 -27.67
N TRP A 1083 -4.45 30.16 -27.66
CA TRP A 1083 -3.60 31.20 -27.08
C TRP A 1083 -3.74 31.35 -25.56
N ARG A 1084 -4.70 30.69 -24.92
CA ARG A 1084 -5.00 30.84 -23.48
C ARG A 1084 -4.19 29.87 -22.61
N ILE A 1085 -2.88 30.09 -22.58
CA ILE A 1085 -1.92 29.39 -21.73
C ILE A 1085 -1.11 30.41 -20.92
N LYS A 1086 -0.87 30.15 -19.62
CA LYS A 1086 -0.05 31.02 -18.76
C LYS A 1086 0.86 30.21 -17.82
N GLY A 1087 2.03 30.78 -17.50
CA GLY A 1087 2.96 30.25 -16.51
C GLY A 1087 3.98 29.21 -17.04
N PHE A 1088 3.72 28.60 -18.20
CA PHE A 1088 4.58 27.54 -18.76
C PHE A 1088 5.84 28.08 -19.44
N THR A 1089 6.98 27.43 -19.19
CA THR A 1089 8.29 27.78 -19.75
C THR A 1089 8.30 27.78 -21.28
N LYS A 1090 7.59 26.84 -21.92
CA LYS A 1090 7.50 26.73 -23.39
C LYS A 1090 6.40 27.59 -24.02
N GLY A 1091 5.60 28.31 -23.23
CA GLY A 1091 4.49 29.10 -23.74
C GLY A 1091 3.57 28.27 -24.66
N LEU A 1092 3.20 28.83 -25.82
CA LEU A 1092 2.31 28.17 -26.79
C LEU A 1092 2.82 26.84 -27.32
N ASP A 1093 4.13 26.57 -27.24
CA ASP A 1093 4.76 25.32 -27.70
C ASP A 1093 4.65 24.18 -26.66
N THR A 1094 3.97 24.41 -25.54
CA THR A 1094 3.72 23.37 -24.54
C THR A 1094 2.77 22.31 -25.13
N PRO A 1095 3.18 21.03 -25.22
CA PRO A 1095 2.34 19.96 -25.77
C PRO A 1095 1.11 19.77 -24.89
N ARG A 1096 -0.10 19.84 -25.48
CA ARG A 1096 -1.37 19.75 -24.76
C ARG A 1096 -2.46 19.19 -25.65
N TRP A 1097 -3.49 18.62 -25.04
CA TRP A 1097 -4.59 17.96 -25.73
C TRP A 1097 -5.91 18.50 -25.23
N PHE A 1098 -6.78 18.80 -26.16
CA PHE A 1098 -8.09 19.40 -25.92
C PHE A 1098 -9.17 18.36 -26.22
N CYS A 1099 -10.01 18.05 -25.23
CA CYS A 1099 -11.05 17.02 -25.34
C CYS A 1099 -12.41 17.61 -24.91
N PRO A 1100 -13.15 18.26 -25.83
CA PRO A 1100 -14.39 18.96 -25.50
C PRO A 1100 -15.62 18.04 -25.48
N PRO A 1101 -16.63 18.28 -24.63
CA PRO A 1101 -16.74 19.35 -23.64
C PRO A 1101 -15.96 19.04 -22.36
N ALA A 1102 -15.76 20.04 -21.49
CA ALA A 1102 -15.05 19.89 -20.20
C ALA A 1102 -15.76 19.00 -19.15
N MET A 1103 -16.77 18.23 -19.55
CA MET A 1103 -17.53 17.30 -18.70
C MET A 1103 -16.77 15.99 -18.51
N MET A 1104 -15.74 16.01 -17.67
CA MET A 1104 -14.82 14.88 -17.51
C MET A 1104 -14.94 14.24 -16.13
N ARG A 1105 -14.51 12.98 -16.03
CA ARG A 1105 -14.18 12.35 -14.75
C ARG A 1105 -12.70 12.53 -14.48
N ALA A 1106 -12.35 12.94 -13.28
CA ALA A 1106 -10.96 12.96 -12.80
C ALA A 1106 -10.81 12.16 -11.51
N SER A 1107 -9.67 11.49 -11.35
CA SER A 1107 -9.24 10.94 -10.07
C SER A 1107 -8.87 12.06 -9.10
N ARG A 1108 -9.01 11.80 -7.80
CA ARG A 1108 -8.58 12.74 -6.77
C ARG A 1108 -7.12 13.15 -6.92
N ARG A 1109 -6.25 12.20 -7.28
CA ARG A 1109 -4.81 12.46 -7.49
C ARG A 1109 -4.56 13.46 -8.62
N LEU A 1110 -5.27 13.33 -9.75
CA LEU A 1110 -5.14 14.24 -10.87
C LEU A 1110 -5.58 15.65 -10.47
N LEU A 1111 -6.75 15.78 -9.82
CA LEU A 1111 -7.26 17.07 -9.37
C LEU A 1111 -6.32 17.77 -8.39
N LEU A 1112 -5.72 17.03 -7.46
CA LEU A 1112 -4.77 17.60 -6.50
C LEU A 1112 -3.43 17.96 -7.14
N ALA A 1113 -2.99 17.22 -8.18
CA ALA A 1113 -1.82 17.59 -8.96
C ALA A 1113 -2.04 18.90 -9.74
N VAL A 1114 -3.20 19.04 -10.39
CA VAL A 1114 -3.60 20.30 -11.06
C VAL A 1114 -3.73 21.43 -10.03
N HIS A 1115 -4.34 21.16 -8.87
CA HIS A 1115 -4.46 22.13 -7.77
C HIS A 1115 -3.10 22.66 -7.36
N GLN A 1116 -2.15 21.75 -7.10
CA GLN A 1116 -0.80 22.15 -6.70
C GLN A 1116 -0.13 23.01 -7.77
N ALA A 1117 -0.21 22.62 -9.04
CA ALA A 1117 0.38 23.38 -10.14
C ALA A 1117 -0.23 24.79 -10.27
N GLN A 1118 -1.55 24.91 -10.17
CA GLN A 1118 -2.25 26.19 -10.25
C GLN A 1118 -1.98 27.08 -9.03
N HIS A 1119 -2.05 26.50 -7.83
CA HIS A 1119 -1.87 27.19 -6.56
C HIS A 1119 -0.41 27.64 -6.32
N ASP A 1120 0.55 26.75 -6.52
CA ASP A 1120 1.95 27.02 -6.20
C ASP A 1120 2.68 27.75 -7.31
N GLN A 1121 2.35 27.46 -8.57
CA GLN A 1121 3.15 27.91 -9.70
C GLN A 1121 2.38 28.88 -10.62
N GLY A 1122 1.04 28.94 -10.52
CA GLY A 1122 0.22 29.77 -11.39
C GLY A 1122 0.13 29.25 -12.83
N LEU A 1123 0.38 27.95 -13.05
CA LEU A 1123 0.25 27.30 -14.36
C LEU A 1123 -1.21 27.18 -14.76
N MET A 1124 -1.60 27.65 -15.94
CA MET A 1124 -3.00 27.71 -16.36
C MET A 1124 -3.18 27.29 -17.82
N LEU A 1125 -4.12 26.37 -18.06
CA LEU A 1125 -4.75 26.06 -19.34
C LEU A 1125 -6.26 26.30 -19.27
N THR A 1126 -6.98 26.12 -20.38
CA THR A 1126 -8.45 26.20 -20.43
C THR A 1126 -9.13 24.94 -19.87
N SER A 1127 -10.46 24.99 -19.72
CA SER A 1127 -11.21 23.92 -19.04
C SER A 1127 -11.04 22.56 -19.73
N GLU A 1128 -11.13 22.53 -21.05
CA GLU A 1128 -11.16 21.32 -21.88
C GLU A 1128 -9.78 20.70 -22.16
N ASP A 1129 -8.68 21.43 -21.93
CA ASP A 1129 -7.32 20.91 -22.10
C ASP A 1129 -6.59 20.67 -20.77
N THR A 1130 -7.11 21.17 -19.64
CA THR A 1130 -6.48 20.99 -18.31
C THR A 1130 -6.35 19.53 -17.89
N LEU A 1131 -7.45 18.80 -17.68
CA LEU A 1131 -7.39 17.42 -17.17
C LEU A 1131 -6.66 16.43 -18.10
N PRO A 1132 -6.96 16.36 -19.42
CA PRO A 1132 -6.25 15.43 -20.31
C PRO A 1132 -4.76 15.74 -20.41
N SER A 1133 -4.36 17.01 -20.49
CA SER A 1133 -2.94 17.37 -20.61
C SER A 1133 -2.16 17.08 -19.33
N TRP A 1134 -2.70 17.44 -18.16
CA TRP A 1134 -2.03 17.12 -16.90
C TRP A 1134 -1.95 15.62 -16.65
N ALA A 1135 -2.98 14.84 -17.01
CA ALA A 1135 -2.93 13.40 -16.90
C ALA A 1135 -1.73 12.85 -17.70
N LEU A 1136 -1.59 13.26 -18.96
CA LEU A 1136 -0.51 12.81 -19.84
C LEU A 1136 0.87 13.31 -19.39
N TRP A 1137 1.01 14.56 -18.94
CA TRP A 1137 2.28 15.08 -18.39
C TRP A 1137 2.72 14.34 -17.14
N HIS A 1138 1.77 13.91 -16.32
CA HIS A 1138 2.07 13.14 -15.12
C HIS A 1138 2.24 11.64 -15.38
N GLY A 1139 1.94 11.12 -16.58
CA GLY A 1139 1.96 9.67 -16.86
C GLY A 1139 0.77 8.91 -16.26
N LEU A 1140 -0.34 9.61 -16.07
CA LEU A 1140 -1.59 9.07 -15.54
C LEU A 1140 -2.48 8.52 -16.67
N LYS A 1141 -3.40 7.60 -16.33
CA LYS A 1141 -4.17 6.86 -17.34
C LYS A 1141 -5.31 7.72 -17.91
N LEU A 1142 -5.32 7.89 -19.24
CA LEU A 1142 -6.41 8.53 -19.99
C LEU A 1142 -7.28 7.45 -20.64
N SER A 1143 -8.59 7.67 -20.70
CA SER A 1143 -9.51 6.82 -21.47
C SER A 1143 -10.55 7.66 -22.20
N TYR A 1144 -10.83 7.29 -23.46
CA TYR A 1144 -11.96 7.77 -24.24
C TYR A 1144 -12.89 6.60 -24.59
N PRO A 1145 -13.91 6.33 -23.77
CA PRO A 1145 -14.86 5.26 -24.03
C PRO A 1145 -15.69 5.51 -25.30
N PRO A 1146 -15.96 4.49 -26.13
CA PRO A 1146 -16.62 4.62 -27.43
C PRO A 1146 -18.14 4.81 -27.29
N GLN A 1147 -18.56 5.91 -26.66
CA GLN A 1147 -19.98 6.17 -26.42
C GLN A 1147 -20.78 6.31 -27.72
N PRO A 1148 -21.99 5.71 -27.81
CA PRO A 1148 -22.86 5.85 -28.96
C PRO A 1148 -23.31 7.29 -29.20
N VAL A 1149 -22.97 7.85 -30.36
CA VAL A 1149 -23.41 9.17 -30.82
C VAL A 1149 -24.08 9.01 -32.19
N TYR A 1150 -25.25 9.62 -32.34
CA TYR A 1150 -26.05 9.56 -33.56
C TYR A 1150 -26.00 10.87 -34.33
N MET A 1151 -26.23 10.78 -35.63
CA MET A 1151 -26.25 11.92 -36.55
C MET A 1151 -27.66 12.11 -37.10
N GLN A 1152 -28.14 13.35 -37.14
CA GLN A 1152 -29.43 13.68 -37.79
C GLN A 1152 -29.42 13.21 -39.25
N PRO A 1153 -30.42 12.44 -39.75
CA PRO A 1153 -30.49 12.00 -41.15
C PRO A 1153 -30.55 13.15 -42.18
N ARG A 1154 -30.22 12.87 -43.46
CA ARG A 1154 -30.30 13.85 -44.54
C ARG A 1154 -31.76 14.21 -44.84
N GLU A 1155 -32.06 15.52 -44.86
CA GLU A 1155 -33.39 16.04 -45.22
C GLU A 1155 -33.42 16.47 -46.69
N PRO A 1156 -34.35 15.94 -47.53
CA PRO A 1156 -34.40 16.23 -48.97
C PRO A 1156 -34.57 17.71 -49.33
N GLN A 1157 -35.19 18.51 -48.46
CA GLN A 1157 -35.45 19.93 -48.67
C GLN A 1157 -34.19 20.83 -48.64
N TRP A 1158 -33.01 20.28 -48.33
CA TRP A 1158 -31.78 21.05 -48.29
C TRP A 1158 -30.67 20.44 -49.16
N ASP A 1159 -30.16 21.23 -50.12
CA ASP A 1159 -29.03 20.87 -50.98
C ASP A 1159 -27.71 21.29 -50.32
N TRP A 1160 -27.00 20.33 -49.71
CA TRP A 1160 -25.79 20.58 -48.93
C TRP A 1160 -24.53 20.23 -49.72
N LYS A 1161 -23.58 21.17 -49.80
CA LYS A 1161 -22.33 20.99 -50.55
C LYS A 1161 -21.30 20.07 -49.83
N ASP A 1162 -21.52 19.75 -48.56
CA ASP A 1162 -20.62 19.02 -47.65
C ASP A 1162 -21.15 17.63 -47.21
N ASP A 1163 -22.18 17.09 -47.86
CA ASP A 1163 -22.86 15.84 -47.46
C ASP A 1163 -21.92 14.61 -47.43
N TRP A 1164 -20.83 14.64 -48.22
CA TRP A 1164 -19.78 13.61 -48.20
C TRP A 1164 -19.05 13.52 -46.85
N THR A 1165 -19.04 14.57 -46.01
CA THR A 1165 -18.44 14.52 -44.66
C THR A 1165 -19.22 13.64 -43.67
N ARG A 1166 -20.48 13.32 -44.01
CA ARG A 1166 -21.44 12.57 -43.19
C ARG A 1166 -21.49 11.09 -43.53
N ASP A 1167 -20.85 10.67 -44.62
CA ASP A 1167 -20.73 9.26 -44.99
C ASP A 1167 -19.47 8.69 -44.33
N SER A 1168 -19.65 7.81 -43.34
CA SER A 1168 -18.54 7.20 -42.61
C SER A 1168 -17.63 6.38 -43.54
N THR A 1169 -18.12 5.92 -44.68
CA THR A 1169 -17.31 5.23 -45.69
C THR A 1169 -16.35 6.18 -46.42
N GLN A 1170 -16.69 7.47 -46.52
CA GLN A 1170 -15.83 8.50 -47.10
C GLN A 1170 -14.70 8.91 -46.15
N TRP A 1171 -14.72 8.52 -44.87
CA TRP A 1171 -13.62 8.81 -43.94
C TRP A 1171 -12.35 8.04 -44.27
N LEU A 1172 -12.46 6.97 -45.06
CA LEU A 1172 -11.34 6.22 -45.62
C LEU A 1172 -10.88 6.77 -46.98
N ASN A 1173 -11.60 7.74 -47.56
CA ASN A 1173 -11.28 8.31 -48.86
C ASN A 1173 -10.05 9.22 -48.76
N THR A 1174 -9.06 9.03 -49.63
CA THR A 1174 -7.77 9.75 -49.62
C THR A 1174 -7.82 11.13 -50.30
N THR A 1175 -8.93 11.49 -50.96
CA THR A 1175 -9.03 12.74 -51.72
C THR A 1175 -9.81 13.86 -51.01
N ILE A 1176 -10.36 13.60 -49.82
CA ILE A 1176 -11.22 14.52 -49.07
C ILE A 1176 -10.85 14.46 -47.58
N THR A 1177 -10.88 15.61 -46.89
CA THR A 1177 -10.65 15.69 -45.43
C THR A 1177 -12.01 15.63 -44.73
N PRO A 1178 -12.39 14.53 -44.05
CA PRO A 1178 -13.70 14.43 -43.42
C PRO A 1178 -13.74 15.25 -42.12
N TRP A 1179 -14.93 15.36 -41.53
CA TRP A 1179 -15.10 16.16 -40.31
C TRP A 1179 -14.20 15.68 -39.15
N PHE A 1180 -14.09 14.36 -38.96
CA PHE A 1180 -13.31 13.78 -37.87
C PHE A 1180 -11.81 13.65 -38.15
N GLY A 1181 -11.30 14.36 -39.14
CA GLY A 1181 -9.90 14.25 -39.53
C GLY A 1181 -9.59 12.91 -40.18
N ASN A 1182 -8.33 12.48 -40.16
CA ASN A 1182 -7.89 11.37 -40.98
C ASN A 1182 -8.17 10.01 -40.32
N SER A 1183 -8.44 8.99 -41.14
CA SER A 1183 -8.46 7.60 -40.70
C SER A 1183 -7.07 7.11 -40.25
N THR A 1184 -7.02 5.99 -39.53
CA THR A 1184 -5.75 5.38 -39.07
C THR A 1184 -4.78 5.06 -40.21
N ASP A 1185 -5.29 4.82 -41.43
CA ASP A 1185 -4.46 4.52 -42.59
C ASP A 1185 -3.76 5.78 -43.16
N GLN A 1186 -4.22 6.98 -42.76
CA GLN A 1186 -3.81 8.26 -43.34
C GLN A 1186 -3.17 9.22 -42.33
N SER A 1187 -3.28 8.98 -41.02
CA SER A 1187 -2.67 9.81 -39.99
C SER A 1187 -2.41 9.02 -38.71
N ARG A 1188 -1.50 9.54 -37.88
CA ARG A 1188 -1.23 9.14 -36.50
C ARG A 1188 -1.93 10.03 -35.46
N ASP A 1189 -2.47 11.16 -35.92
CA ASP A 1189 -2.96 12.29 -35.11
C ASP A 1189 -4.47 12.54 -35.29
N GLY A 1190 -5.17 11.63 -35.97
CA GLY A 1190 -6.63 11.60 -36.14
C GLY A 1190 -7.28 12.97 -36.36
N LEU A 1191 -8.02 13.42 -35.35
CA LEU A 1191 -8.82 14.65 -35.32
C LEU A 1191 -8.05 15.97 -35.38
N ALA A 1192 -6.72 15.94 -35.19
CA ALA A 1192 -5.89 17.12 -35.39
C ALA A 1192 -6.03 17.74 -36.79
N HIS A 1193 -6.49 16.97 -37.77
CA HIS A 1193 -6.65 17.41 -39.16
C HIS A 1193 -8.12 17.52 -39.62
N GLY A 1194 -9.08 17.52 -38.69
CA GLY A 1194 -10.51 17.65 -39.02
C GLY A 1194 -10.90 18.99 -39.64
N ASP A 1195 -11.99 18.98 -40.41
CA ASP A 1195 -12.54 20.20 -41.02
C ASP A 1195 -13.42 20.99 -40.02
N PRO A 1196 -13.02 22.20 -39.58
CA PRO A 1196 -13.85 23.02 -38.69
C PRO A 1196 -15.24 23.38 -39.23
N GLN A 1197 -15.49 23.28 -40.54
CA GLN A 1197 -16.69 23.84 -41.19
C GLN A 1197 -17.83 22.83 -41.41
N SER A 1198 -17.71 21.57 -40.96
CA SER A 1198 -18.75 20.55 -41.21
C SER A 1198 -20.06 20.79 -40.45
N ARG A 1199 -21.16 20.33 -41.07
CA ARG A 1199 -22.48 20.20 -40.46
C ARG A 1199 -22.58 19.31 -39.22
N ALA A 1200 -21.63 18.41 -38.99
CA ALA A 1200 -21.63 17.57 -37.79
C ALA A 1200 -21.63 18.38 -36.49
N ASN A 1201 -21.11 19.62 -36.52
CA ASN A 1201 -21.19 20.59 -35.43
C ASN A 1201 -22.63 20.89 -34.94
N ASP A 1202 -23.65 20.67 -35.77
CA ASP A 1202 -25.05 21.02 -35.46
C ASP A 1202 -25.99 19.80 -35.36
N ALA A 1203 -25.51 18.62 -35.76
CA ALA A 1203 -26.35 17.49 -36.11
C ALA A 1203 -26.10 16.22 -35.27
N LEU A 1204 -25.14 16.24 -34.35
CA LEU A 1204 -24.81 15.11 -33.48
C LEU A 1204 -25.65 15.10 -32.20
N THR A 1205 -25.93 13.92 -31.66
CA THR A 1205 -26.60 13.80 -30.36
C THR A 1205 -25.71 14.18 -29.18
N PHE A 1206 -24.39 14.22 -29.38
CA PHE A 1206 -23.41 14.61 -28.36
C PHE A 1206 -22.30 15.46 -28.98
N TRP A 1207 -22.45 16.78 -28.90
CA TRP A 1207 -21.45 17.77 -29.31
C TRP A 1207 -21.83 19.15 -28.81
N TRP A 1208 -20.90 19.92 -28.23
CA TRP A 1208 -21.23 21.13 -27.44
C TRP A 1208 -21.91 22.27 -28.23
N THR A 1209 -21.80 22.29 -29.56
CA THR A 1209 -22.53 23.24 -30.43
C THR A 1209 -23.80 22.68 -31.06
N SER A 1210 -24.11 21.40 -30.85
CA SER A 1210 -25.21 20.74 -31.55
C SER A 1210 -26.57 21.22 -31.07
N ARG A 1211 -27.50 21.38 -32.00
CA ARG A 1211 -28.92 21.70 -31.71
C ARG A 1211 -29.84 20.50 -31.83
N TYR A 1212 -29.35 19.39 -32.37
CA TYR A 1212 -30.14 18.18 -32.57
C TYR A 1212 -30.69 17.54 -31.28
N PRO A 1213 -29.92 17.46 -30.17
CA PRO A 1213 -30.40 16.86 -28.92
C PRO A 1213 -31.71 17.46 -28.41
N ARG A 1214 -31.83 18.79 -28.49
CA ARG A 1214 -33.03 19.50 -28.04
C ARG A 1214 -34.27 19.12 -28.87
N LYS A 1215 -34.12 18.99 -30.19
CA LYS A 1215 -35.22 18.57 -31.07
C LYS A 1215 -35.71 17.16 -30.73
N ILE A 1216 -34.79 16.23 -30.49
CA ILE A 1216 -35.11 14.86 -30.06
C ILE A 1216 -35.87 14.90 -28.74
N PHE A 1217 -35.33 15.61 -27.76
CA PHE A 1217 -35.90 15.68 -26.42
C PHE A 1217 -37.30 16.28 -26.40
N ASP A 1218 -37.52 17.40 -27.10
CA ASP A 1218 -38.82 18.06 -27.17
C ASP A 1218 -39.88 17.18 -27.83
N ALA A 1219 -39.57 16.57 -28.98
CA ALA A 1219 -40.51 15.71 -29.70
C ALA A 1219 -40.87 14.45 -28.88
N TRP A 1220 -39.87 13.85 -28.23
CA TRP A 1220 -40.09 12.66 -27.40
C TRP A 1220 -40.90 12.95 -26.14
N LEU A 1221 -40.73 14.11 -25.51
CA LEU A 1221 -41.55 14.54 -24.37
C LEU A 1221 -42.97 14.98 -24.77
N ALA A 1222 -43.13 15.61 -25.94
CA ALA A 1222 -44.44 16.08 -26.42
C ALA A 1222 -45.42 14.91 -26.63
N GLY A 1223 -44.92 13.76 -27.07
CA GLY A 1223 -45.73 12.56 -27.25
C GLY A 1223 -46.73 12.67 -28.42
N ASP A 1224 -46.57 13.66 -29.31
CA ASP A 1224 -47.43 13.84 -30.48
C ASP A 1224 -47.01 12.87 -31.60
N VAL A 1225 -47.70 11.73 -31.67
CA VAL A 1225 -47.43 10.68 -32.65
C VAL A 1225 -47.74 11.08 -34.10
N GLU A 1226 -48.46 12.20 -34.30
CA GLU A 1226 -48.80 12.72 -35.63
C GLU A 1226 -47.85 13.83 -36.10
N ASP A 1227 -46.84 14.19 -35.30
CA ASP A 1227 -45.86 15.22 -35.66
C ASP A 1227 -44.98 14.77 -36.84
N LYS A 1228 -45.28 15.32 -38.02
CA LYS A 1228 -44.51 15.07 -39.25
C LYS A 1228 -43.08 15.63 -39.23
N SER A 1229 -42.75 16.47 -38.25
CA SER A 1229 -41.41 17.05 -38.04
C SER A 1229 -40.58 16.28 -36.99
N MET A 1230 -41.10 15.17 -36.46
CA MET A 1230 -40.42 14.34 -35.48
C MET A 1230 -39.05 13.85 -35.98
N PRO A 1231 -37.99 13.95 -35.17
CA PRO A 1231 -36.67 13.42 -35.51
C PRO A 1231 -36.70 11.92 -35.84
N GLY A 1232 -36.11 11.52 -36.97
CA GLY A 1232 -36.13 10.13 -37.45
C GLY A 1232 -35.41 9.09 -36.57
N ILE A 1233 -34.73 9.51 -35.51
CA ILE A 1233 -34.17 8.62 -34.48
C ILE A 1233 -35.25 8.14 -33.49
N LEU A 1234 -36.38 8.84 -33.42
CA LEU A 1234 -37.54 8.48 -32.62
C LEU A 1234 -38.48 7.62 -33.46
N VAL A 1235 -39.14 6.66 -32.83
CA VAL A 1235 -40.03 5.72 -33.50
C VAL A 1235 -41.38 5.68 -32.82
N VAL A 1236 -42.45 5.61 -33.63
CA VAL A 1236 -43.82 5.41 -33.14
C VAL A 1236 -44.14 3.92 -33.20
N HIS A 1237 -44.53 3.34 -32.07
CA HIS A 1237 -45.01 1.97 -31.98
C HIS A 1237 -46.17 1.90 -31.00
N GLU A 1238 -47.27 1.24 -31.38
CA GLU A 1238 -48.49 1.12 -30.56
C GLU A 1238 -48.99 2.46 -29.99
N GLY A 1239 -48.91 3.54 -30.78
CA GLY A 1239 -49.36 4.87 -30.37
C GLY A 1239 -48.51 5.57 -29.31
N LYS A 1240 -47.25 5.15 -29.13
CA LYS A 1240 -46.27 5.80 -28.23
C LYS A 1240 -44.97 6.09 -28.97
N ILE A 1241 -44.28 7.16 -28.56
CA ILE A 1241 -42.97 7.54 -29.08
C ILE A 1241 -41.87 6.90 -28.22
N TYR A 1242 -40.96 6.18 -28.86
CA TYR A 1242 -39.79 5.57 -28.24
C TYR A 1242 -38.51 6.25 -28.70
N ALA A 1243 -37.58 6.42 -27.77
CA ALA A 1243 -36.22 6.88 -28.02
C ALA A 1243 -35.21 5.76 -27.69
N PRO A 1244 -34.09 5.66 -28.43
CA PRO A 1244 -33.01 4.75 -28.08
C PRO A 1244 -32.27 5.26 -26.83
N ASN A 1245 -31.71 4.33 -26.06
CA ASN A 1245 -30.77 4.67 -24.99
C ASN A 1245 -29.53 5.36 -25.57
N MET A 1246 -29.26 6.58 -25.10
CA MET A 1246 -28.07 7.36 -25.43
C MET A 1246 -27.84 8.46 -24.39
N ALA A 1247 -26.60 8.91 -24.26
CA ALA A 1247 -26.27 10.18 -23.63
C ALA A 1247 -26.36 11.30 -24.67
N MET A 1248 -26.95 12.43 -24.30
CA MET A 1248 -27.15 13.59 -25.17
C MET A 1248 -26.55 14.85 -24.56
N HIS A 1249 -25.93 15.67 -25.41
CA HIS A 1249 -25.43 17.00 -25.02
C HIS A 1249 -25.28 17.92 -26.24
N PRO A 1250 -25.67 19.22 -26.15
CA PRO A 1250 -26.43 19.84 -25.06
C PRO A 1250 -27.95 19.83 -25.33
N VAL A 1251 -28.75 19.58 -24.31
CA VAL A 1251 -30.20 19.85 -24.30
C VAL A 1251 -30.43 21.11 -23.46
N LYS A 1252 -30.24 22.27 -24.09
CA LYS A 1252 -30.35 23.56 -23.38
C LYS A 1252 -31.80 23.85 -23.01
N SER A 1253 -32.04 24.14 -21.74
CA SER A 1253 -33.32 24.68 -21.25
C SER A 1253 -33.39 26.18 -21.58
N TYR A 1254 -33.94 26.54 -22.74
CA TYR A 1254 -34.40 27.91 -23.02
C TYR A 1254 -35.66 28.20 -22.20
#